data_AF-A0A7K2DZC5-F1
#
_entry.id   AF-A0A7K2DZC5-F1
#
_cell.length_a   1.000
_cell.length_b   1.000
_cell.length_c   1.000
_cell.angle_alpha   90.00
_cell.angle_beta   90.00
_cell.angle_gamma   90.00
#
_symmetry.space_group_name_H-M   'P 1'
#
loop_
_entity.id
_entity.type
_entity.pdbx_description
1 polymer ?
#
loop_
_entity_poly.entity_id
_entity_poly.type
_entity_poly.pdbx_seq_one_letter_code
_entity_poly.pdbx_strand_id
1 'polypeptide(L)'
;MSWWRRLDPGRIAILAVLVLGVAAFLTRGQWLGTVETAVDVAVDAVDVAVDGEIDDDDLVTGGEVVAPPVVDAEDPEDFDVETERLYRIVPGAGSRASYHIEERLAGLSRTTVGATSVMAGEIAVNLVDLAASRVGEIVVNVEMFQSDSVLRDKRIRHDYLESSHWPFVRFRPTQIEGLDADFADGLSYGIAVTGELTVKETTRTETFAGTVTVTPDALVATMSTTVLTSHYDVGPINIARLVHTSDEVILTFELLADRVEFGSEPTGDLRREIPATEFASGKFAATVQPILETRCVSCHTTNGPAWSTLALDTAGDAAAIADDIAFVTGIGFMPPWLPSDLSPEFVHDWSLSDDEIAAIKAWADAGGGLDVRPSTPLVARAQAIIPVEEDLKIGPRDGLYTGYSRPDGWPVKKDDYRCQVHEVADPEGDGTWVKGFEFRPDQVEVVHHAIVYRVPAAAASEISARIAAEDEIEAAKGFSDEPGWTCFGLSGLQTRGVYSIQGWAPGQSPTIYPDGYGIYLWPGDMIVNQIHYHYDHDTPADGSWIILDTAADAEVAAGITHITGDSYLTPAEVPCTPEEAAIAAERAATIDGYVNLCLRSNVLDEIAQKYDAFARFIPDALLAGCNGTVDDYDDLDGSIGYSSCDLPARDTGTIHTVLGHMHEFGAAYRMTLHPDTPEERILLDIPVWDFEWQLNYEPVEKIRIERGDIVRFECWWDRTLQFMPEPRYITWNEGTVDEMCFSSISVIPDV
;
A
#
# COMPACT_ATOMS: atom_id res chain seq x y z
N MET A 1 -56.91 -33.91 4.13
CA MET A 1 -56.03 -35.06 3.82
C MET A 1 -54.63 -34.48 3.63
N SER A 2 -53.53 -34.85 4.28
CA SER A 2 -53.23 -35.69 5.45
C SER A 2 -51.73 -35.55 5.71
N TRP A 3 -51.30 -34.67 6.63
CA TRP A 3 -49.90 -34.66 7.10
C TRP A 3 -49.74 -34.27 8.59
N TRP A 4 -50.85 -34.15 9.32
CA TRP A 4 -50.87 -33.71 10.73
C TRP A 4 -51.06 -34.86 11.75
N ARG A 5 -50.56 -36.06 11.46
CA ARG A 5 -50.57 -37.16 12.44
C ARG A 5 -49.31 -37.99 12.35
N ARG A 6 -48.27 -37.57 13.09
CA ARG A 6 -47.23 -38.40 13.72
C ARG A 6 -46.25 -37.48 14.47
N LEU A 7 -46.69 -36.96 15.61
CA LEU A 7 -45.79 -36.48 16.65
C LEU A 7 -46.22 -37.12 17.97
N ASP A 8 -45.22 -37.66 18.66
CA ASP A 8 -45.30 -38.50 19.85
C ASP A 8 -45.73 -37.67 21.09
N PRO A 9 -46.75 -38.10 21.86
CA PRO A 9 -47.20 -37.42 23.09
C PRO A 9 -46.11 -37.19 24.15
N GLY A 10 -44.99 -37.91 24.10
CA GLY A 10 -43.88 -37.74 25.04
C GLY A 10 -43.11 -36.43 24.93
N ARG A 11 -43.12 -35.75 23.77
CA ARG A 11 -42.33 -34.53 23.55
C ARG A 11 -43.05 -33.22 23.91
N ILE A 12 -44.37 -33.25 24.09
CA ILE A 12 -45.16 -32.08 24.51
C ILE A 12 -45.08 -31.87 26.03
N ALA A 13 -44.79 -32.92 26.81
CA ALA A 13 -44.66 -32.82 28.26
C ALA A 13 -43.32 -32.19 28.73
N ILE A 14 -42.27 -32.23 27.92
CA ILE A 14 -40.94 -31.68 28.28
C ILE A 14 -40.90 -30.16 28.08
N LEU A 15 -41.61 -29.64 27.07
CA LEU A 15 -41.70 -28.20 26.80
C LEU A 15 -42.53 -27.43 27.84
N ALA A 16 -43.47 -28.08 28.54
CA ALA A 16 -44.27 -27.45 29.57
C ALA A 16 -43.56 -27.35 30.95
N VAL A 17 -42.53 -28.16 31.19
CA VAL A 17 -41.76 -28.16 32.46
C VAL A 17 -40.61 -27.14 32.44
N LEU A 18 -40.05 -26.86 31.27
CA LEU A 18 -38.96 -25.88 31.13
C LEU A 18 -39.43 -24.41 31.18
N VAL A 19 -40.67 -24.13 30.81
CA VAL A 19 -41.22 -22.75 30.79
C VAL A 19 -41.70 -22.26 32.16
N LEU A 20 -41.89 -23.15 33.15
CA LEU A 20 -42.35 -22.79 34.50
C LEU A 20 -41.24 -22.82 35.57
N GLY A 21 -40.00 -23.20 35.22
CA GLY A 21 -38.89 -23.35 36.16
C GLY A 21 -38.03 -22.09 36.40
N VAL A 22 -38.10 -21.08 35.53
CA VAL A 22 -37.18 -19.92 35.60
C VAL A 22 -37.81 -18.69 36.29
N ALA A 23 -39.11 -18.72 36.57
CA ALA A 23 -39.81 -17.61 37.25
C ALA A 23 -39.69 -17.63 38.80
N ALA A 24 -38.88 -18.50 39.39
CA ALA A 24 -38.86 -18.67 40.84
C ALA A 24 -37.49 -19.02 41.41
N PHE A 25 -36.48 -18.14 41.29
CA PHE A 25 -35.37 -18.10 42.27
C PHE A 25 -34.67 -16.72 42.31
N LEU A 26 -35.47 -15.65 42.31
CA LEU A 26 -35.08 -14.40 42.97
C LEU A 26 -35.69 -14.44 44.39
N THR A 27 -34.86 -14.67 45.41
CA THR A 27 -34.93 -14.00 46.74
C THR A 27 -33.95 -14.61 47.77
N ARG A 28 -33.21 -13.71 48.45
CA ARG A 28 -32.39 -13.83 49.68
C ARG A 28 -31.02 -14.52 49.51
N GLY A 29 -29.89 -14.00 50.02
CA GLY A 29 -29.61 -12.92 50.97
C GLY A 29 -28.70 -13.42 52.11
N GLN A 30 -27.44 -12.93 52.12
CA GLN A 30 -26.44 -12.88 53.21
C GLN A 30 -25.85 -14.19 53.79
N TRP A 31 -24.50 -14.30 53.81
CA TRP A 31 -23.68 -14.37 55.05
C TRP A 31 -22.17 -14.29 54.75
N LEU A 32 -21.46 -13.67 55.70
CA LEU A 32 -20.04 -13.30 55.74
C LEU A 32 -19.08 -14.48 55.95
N GLY A 33 -17.81 -14.32 55.56
CA GLY A 33 -16.71 -15.18 56.04
C GLY A 33 -15.37 -15.00 55.35
N THR A 34 -14.59 -14.03 55.84
CA THR A 34 -13.13 -13.81 55.74
C THR A 34 -12.25 -15.06 55.70
N VAL A 35 -11.17 -15.05 54.89
CA VAL A 35 -9.83 -15.56 55.26
C VAL A 35 -8.74 -14.73 54.57
N GLU A 36 -7.94 -14.03 55.37
CA GLU A 36 -6.62 -13.46 55.04
C GLU A 36 -5.55 -14.55 54.99
N THR A 37 -4.49 -14.31 54.20
CA THR A 37 -3.02 -14.45 54.48
C THR A 37 -2.28 -14.79 53.18
N ALA A 38 -1.56 -13.83 52.58
CA ALA A 38 -0.18 -13.42 52.86
C ALA A 38 0.87 -14.39 52.29
N VAL A 39 1.51 -14.00 51.18
CA VAL A 39 2.85 -14.45 50.79
C VAL A 39 3.60 -13.24 50.24
N ASP A 40 4.43 -12.65 51.09
CA ASP A 40 5.57 -11.79 50.73
C ASP A 40 6.70 -12.67 50.19
N VAL A 41 7.23 -12.37 49.00
CA VAL A 41 8.63 -12.70 48.64
C VAL A 41 9.23 -11.58 47.79
N ALA A 42 10.08 -10.79 48.46
CA ALA A 42 11.33 -10.15 48.02
C ALA A 42 11.43 -9.59 46.58
N VAL A 43 11.41 -8.27 46.51
CA VAL A 43 12.02 -7.46 45.44
C VAL A 43 13.53 -7.43 45.69
N ASP A 44 14.33 -7.92 44.75
CA ASP A 44 15.78 -7.69 44.74
C ASP A 44 16.06 -6.63 43.68
N ALA A 45 16.37 -5.43 44.14
CA ALA A 45 16.77 -4.30 43.31
C ALA A 45 18.24 -4.48 42.92
N VAL A 46 18.52 -4.56 41.62
CA VAL A 46 19.86 -4.38 41.08
C VAL A 46 19.98 -2.93 40.63
N ASP A 47 20.51 -2.08 41.51
CA ASP A 47 21.08 -0.79 41.14
C ASP A 47 22.37 -1.02 40.35
N VAL A 48 22.36 -0.71 39.05
CA VAL A 48 23.59 -0.47 38.30
C VAL A 48 23.78 1.03 38.19
N ALA A 49 24.65 1.55 39.06
CA ALA A 49 25.24 2.88 38.90
C ALA A 49 26.20 2.85 37.69
N VAL A 50 25.89 3.63 36.66
CA VAL A 50 26.82 3.95 35.57
C VAL A 50 27.45 5.31 35.89
N ASP A 51 28.51 5.27 36.69
CA ASP A 51 29.52 6.34 36.70
C ASP A 51 30.56 5.95 35.64
N GLY A 52 30.56 6.66 34.52
CA GLY A 52 31.49 6.47 33.43
C GLY A 52 31.38 7.59 32.41
N GLU A 53 32.28 8.57 32.54
CA GLU A 53 32.56 9.63 31.57
C GLU A 53 32.80 9.00 30.19
N ILE A 54 31.93 9.28 29.22
CA ILE A 54 32.07 8.85 27.82
C ILE A 54 32.98 9.87 27.13
N ASP A 55 34.11 9.36 26.62
CA ASP A 55 35.09 10.06 25.80
C ASP A 55 34.47 10.43 24.44
N ASP A 56 34.69 11.66 23.99
CA ASP A 56 34.05 12.30 22.82
C ASP A 56 34.63 11.83 21.46
N ASP A 57 35.27 10.66 21.41
CA ASP A 57 36.08 10.19 20.25
C ASP A 57 35.53 8.92 19.57
N ASP A 58 34.36 8.40 19.95
CA ASP A 58 33.75 7.20 19.33
C ASP A 58 32.38 7.47 18.68
N LEU A 59 32.18 8.66 18.12
CA LEU A 59 31.17 8.87 17.09
C LEU A 59 31.69 8.26 15.78
N VAL A 60 31.12 7.10 15.42
CA VAL A 60 31.27 6.48 14.10
C VAL A 60 30.77 7.48 13.05
N THR A 61 31.67 8.30 12.53
CA THR A 61 31.49 9.05 11.30
C THR A 61 31.22 8.05 10.19
N GLY A 62 30.10 8.21 9.49
CA GLY A 62 29.76 7.42 8.31
C GLY A 62 30.98 7.29 7.41
N GLY A 63 31.34 6.04 7.12
CA GLY A 63 32.47 5.73 6.25
C GLY A 63 32.25 6.41 4.90
N GLU A 64 33.21 7.24 4.51
CA GLU A 64 33.34 7.70 3.14
C GLU A 64 33.37 6.45 2.25
N VAL A 65 32.34 6.27 1.41
CA VAL A 65 32.33 5.23 0.38
C VAL A 65 33.39 5.62 -0.65
N VAL A 66 34.62 5.22 -0.40
CA VAL A 66 35.72 5.28 -1.36
C VAL A 66 35.39 4.26 -2.45
N ALA A 67 35.31 4.70 -3.70
CA ALA A 67 35.17 3.80 -4.83
C ALA A 67 36.33 2.81 -4.75
N PRO A 68 36.08 1.48 -4.74
CA PRO A 68 37.17 0.54 -4.89
C PRO A 68 37.88 0.88 -6.21
N PRO A 69 39.24 0.85 -6.25
CA PRO A 69 39.96 1.05 -7.49
C PRO A 69 39.38 0.10 -8.54
N VAL A 70 39.21 0.60 -9.76
CA VAL A 70 38.99 -0.27 -10.93
C VAL A 70 40.11 -1.29 -10.86
N VAL A 71 39.77 -2.54 -10.57
CA VAL A 71 40.76 -3.59 -10.35
C VAL A 71 41.54 -3.71 -11.65
N ASP A 72 42.84 -3.54 -11.51
CA ASP A 72 43.83 -3.43 -12.57
C ASP A 72 43.54 -4.41 -13.70
N ALA A 73 43.62 -3.91 -14.94
CA ALA A 73 44.06 -4.75 -16.04
C ALA A 73 45.32 -5.49 -15.53
N GLU A 74 45.22 -6.82 -15.45
CA GLU A 74 46.26 -7.69 -14.92
C GLU A 74 47.64 -7.20 -15.39
N ASP A 75 48.47 -6.80 -14.42
CA ASP A 75 49.88 -6.41 -14.47
C ASP A 75 50.40 -5.77 -15.79
N PRO A 76 50.86 -4.50 -15.82
CA PRO A 76 51.47 -3.91 -17.03
C PRO A 76 52.67 -4.69 -17.58
N GLU A 77 53.19 -5.69 -16.86
CA GLU A 77 54.21 -6.64 -17.33
C GLU A 77 53.71 -7.73 -18.31
N ASP A 78 52.38 -7.91 -18.52
CA ASP A 78 51.80 -8.95 -19.38
C ASP A 78 51.35 -8.48 -20.79
N PHE A 79 51.59 -7.21 -21.16
CA PHE A 79 51.25 -6.68 -22.49
C PHE A 79 52.43 -6.74 -23.46
N ASP A 80 52.18 -7.31 -24.65
CA ASP A 80 53.14 -7.25 -25.75
C ASP A 80 52.90 -6.01 -26.61
N VAL A 81 53.61 -4.94 -26.31
CA VAL A 81 53.53 -3.66 -27.04
C VAL A 81 53.86 -3.75 -28.53
N GLU A 82 54.48 -4.85 -28.99
CA GLU A 82 54.73 -5.06 -30.42
C GLU A 82 53.52 -5.67 -31.16
N THR A 83 52.65 -6.40 -30.45
CA THR A 83 51.52 -7.13 -31.04
C THR A 83 50.16 -6.65 -30.57
N GLU A 84 50.07 -5.84 -29.51
CA GLU A 84 48.81 -5.38 -28.91
C GLU A 84 48.60 -3.87 -29.03
N ARG A 85 47.34 -3.45 -29.17
CA ARG A 85 46.90 -2.06 -29.04
C ARG A 85 45.92 -1.92 -27.89
N LEU A 86 46.16 -0.95 -27.01
CA LEU A 86 45.26 -0.60 -25.92
C LEU A 86 44.30 0.51 -26.33
N TYR A 87 43.02 0.30 -26.06
CA TYR A 87 41.95 1.27 -26.22
C TYR A 87 41.26 1.49 -24.88
N ARG A 88 40.86 2.73 -24.60
CA ARG A 88 40.21 3.11 -23.36
C ARG A 88 38.88 3.79 -23.64
N ILE A 89 37.84 3.33 -22.95
CA ILE A 89 36.54 3.99 -22.92
C ILE A 89 36.64 5.13 -21.91
N VAL A 90 36.47 6.36 -22.38
CA VAL A 90 36.53 7.57 -21.55
C VAL A 90 35.11 8.06 -21.25
N PRO A 91 34.75 8.33 -19.98
CA PRO A 91 33.44 8.84 -19.62
C PRO A 91 33.08 10.12 -20.39
N GLY A 92 31.92 10.12 -21.05
CA GLY A 92 31.42 11.26 -21.83
C GLY A 92 32.10 11.47 -23.19
N ALA A 93 33.05 10.63 -23.60
CA ALA A 93 33.80 10.77 -24.86
C ALA A 93 33.13 10.13 -26.07
N GLY A 94 31.81 9.90 -26.04
CA GLY A 94 31.03 9.40 -27.17
C GLY A 94 30.57 7.94 -27.06
N SER A 95 30.96 7.23 -26.00
CA SER A 95 30.33 5.94 -25.65
C SER A 95 28.94 6.16 -25.02
N ARG A 96 28.03 5.22 -25.23
CA ARG A 96 26.65 5.23 -24.71
C ARG A 96 26.22 3.83 -24.27
N ALA A 97 25.72 3.71 -23.05
CA ALA A 97 24.99 2.54 -22.57
C ALA A 97 23.50 2.88 -22.47
N SER A 98 22.62 2.01 -22.95
CA SER A 98 21.17 2.21 -22.87
C SER A 98 20.41 0.94 -22.48
N TYR A 99 19.27 1.13 -21.83
CA TYR A 99 18.26 0.09 -21.62
C TYR A 99 17.02 0.44 -22.44
N HIS A 100 16.41 -0.55 -23.10
CA HIS A 100 15.17 -0.41 -23.84
C HIS A 100 14.13 -1.36 -23.23
N ILE A 101 13.01 -0.81 -22.77
CA ILE A 101 11.98 -1.54 -22.03
C ILE A 101 10.59 -1.16 -22.53
N GLU A 102 9.66 -2.11 -22.58
CA GLU A 102 8.26 -1.81 -22.89
C GLU A 102 7.59 -1.23 -21.65
N GLU A 103 6.99 -0.04 -21.78
CA GLU A 103 6.28 0.69 -20.73
C GLU A 103 4.81 0.85 -21.15
N ARG A 104 3.89 0.60 -20.23
CA ARG A 104 2.47 0.94 -20.35
C ARG A 104 2.16 2.08 -19.38
N LEU A 105 1.85 3.26 -19.92
CA LEU A 105 1.53 4.46 -19.16
C LEU A 105 0.10 4.89 -19.48
N ALA A 106 -0.77 4.96 -18.47
CA ALA A 106 -2.19 5.33 -18.64
C ALA A 106 -2.88 4.56 -19.79
N GLY A 107 -2.66 3.25 -19.86
CA GLY A 107 -3.21 2.35 -20.87
C GLY A 107 -2.48 2.31 -22.22
N LEU A 108 -1.55 3.23 -22.50
CA LEU A 108 -0.79 3.29 -23.76
C LEU A 108 0.57 2.59 -23.63
N SER A 109 0.86 1.63 -24.52
CA SER A 109 2.15 0.94 -24.57
C SER A 109 3.16 1.65 -25.47
N ARG A 110 4.41 1.76 -25.03
CA ARG A 110 5.54 2.30 -25.80
C ARG A 110 6.88 1.69 -25.36
N THR A 111 7.82 1.57 -26.29
CA THR A 111 9.22 1.32 -25.96
C THR A 111 9.86 2.58 -25.40
N THR A 112 10.40 2.47 -24.19
CA THR A 112 11.11 3.52 -23.49
C THR A 112 12.61 3.25 -23.50
N VAL A 113 13.40 4.31 -23.64
CA VAL A 113 14.87 4.23 -23.64
C VAL A 113 15.45 5.17 -22.60
N GLY A 114 16.25 4.66 -21.66
CA GLY A 114 17.14 5.46 -20.84
C GLY A 114 18.60 5.14 -21.17
N ALA A 115 19.47 6.16 -21.10
CA ALA A 115 20.86 6.02 -21.48
C ALA A 115 21.81 6.92 -20.69
N THR A 116 23.06 6.46 -20.55
CA THR A 116 24.17 7.18 -19.91
C THR A 116 25.39 7.14 -20.82
N SER A 117 26.17 8.22 -20.80
CA SER A 117 27.49 8.27 -21.44
C SER A 117 28.63 8.13 -20.44
N VAL A 118 28.32 7.95 -19.16
CA VAL A 118 29.30 7.87 -18.08
C VAL A 118 29.66 6.42 -17.87
N MET A 119 30.66 5.97 -18.63
CA MET A 119 31.18 4.61 -18.54
C MET A 119 32.69 4.60 -18.79
N ALA A 120 33.36 3.57 -18.27
CA ALA A 120 34.80 3.38 -18.39
C ALA A 120 35.12 1.89 -18.59
N GLY A 121 36.29 1.63 -19.16
CA GLY A 121 36.79 0.29 -19.40
C GLY A 121 38.00 0.32 -20.34
N GLU A 122 38.74 -0.78 -20.40
CA GLU A 122 39.91 -0.91 -21.26
C GLU A 122 39.83 -2.15 -22.13
N ILE A 123 40.37 -2.07 -23.33
CA ILE A 123 40.32 -3.12 -24.33
C ILE A 123 41.70 -3.26 -24.96
N ALA A 124 42.31 -4.43 -24.81
CA ALA A 124 43.57 -4.77 -25.46
C ALA A 124 43.29 -5.67 -26.66
N VAL A 125 43.57 -5.16 -27.86
CA VAL A 125 43.39 -5.90 -29.12
C VAL A 125 44.72 -6.46 -29.56
N ASN A 126 44.81 -7.78 -29.70
CA ASN A 126 45.98 -8.44 -30.26
C ASN A 126 45.87 -8.49 -31.79
N LEU A 127 46.81 -7.84 -32.48
CA LEU A 127 46.78 -7.66 -33.93
C LEU A 127 47.30 -8.88 -34.70
N VAL A 128 47.89 -9.86 -34.01
CA VAL A 128 48.48 -11.07 -34.61
C VAL A 128 47.59 -12.28 -34.38
N ASP A 129 47.07 -12.42 -33.17
CA ASP A 129 46.11 -13.46 -32.78
C ASP A 129 44.89 -12.78 -32.15
N LEU A 130 43.87 -12.47 -32.95
CA LEU A 130 42.70 -11.74 -32.46
C LEU A 130 41.99 -12.49 -31.32
N ALA A 131 42.05 -13.82 -31.28
CA ALA A 131 41.46 -14.62 -30.21
C ALA A 131 42.17 -14.43 -28.85
N ALA A 132 43.40 -13.89 -28.84
CA ALA A 132 44.13 -13.51 -27.64
C ALA A 132 43.80 -12.09 -27.13
N SER A 133 42.88 -11.36 -27.79
CA SER A 133 42.42 -10.04 -27.34
C SER A 133 41.72 -10.13 -25.99
N ARG A 134 41.83 -9.08 -25.18
CA ARG A 134 41.30 -9.01 -23.81
C ARG A 134 40.42 -7.77 -23.65
N VAL A 135 39.30 -7.92 -22.95
CA VAL A 135 38.42 -6.82 -22.56
C VAL A 135 38.43 -6.78 -21.04
N GLY A 136 38.86 -5.65 -20.47
CA GLY A 136 38.80 -5.40 -19.04
C GLY A 136 37.37 -5.21 -18.54
N GLU A 137 37.21 -5.00 -17.24
CA GLU A 137 35.90 -4.69 -16.68
C GLU A 137 35.33 -3.40 -17.29
N ILE A 138 34.08 -3.45 -17.72
CA ILE A 138 33.33 -2.28 -18.18
C ILE A 138 32.44 -1.83 -17.02
N VAL A 139 32.61 -0.58 -16.60
CA VAL A 139 31.87 0.04 -15.49
C VAL A 139 30.99 1.14 -16.03
N VAL A 140 29.70 1.10 -15.72
CA VAL A 140 28.69 2.08 -16.16
C VAL A 140 28.12 2.78 -14.93
N ASN A 141 28.19 4.10 -14.89
CA ASN A 141 27.49 4.87 -13.87
C ASN A 141 26.00 4.98 -14.25
N VAL A 142 25.16 4.30 -13.48
CA VAL A 142 23.71 4.23 -13.70
C VAL A 142 22.92 5.36 -13.02
N GLU A 143 23.54 6.13 -12.12
CA GLU A 143 22.98 7.39 -11.60
C GLU A 143 22.81 8.45 -12.70
N MET A 144 23.49 8.26 -13.83
CA MET A 144 23.52 9.19 -14.95
C MET A 144 22.61 8.75 -16.11
N PHE A 145 21.76 7.74 -15.90
CA PHE A 145 20.74 7.39 -16.87
C PHE A 145 19.77 8.56 -17.10
N GLN A 146 19.53 8.86 -18.37
CA GLN A 146 18.57 9.85 -18.83
C GLN A 146 17.66 9.24 -19.91
N SER A 147 16.35 9.44 -19.78
CA SER A 147 15.32 9.01 -20.72
C SER A 147 14.51 10.20 -21.23
N ASP A 148 13.41 9.93 -21.92
CA ASP A 148 12.43 10.96 -22.32
C ASP A 148 11.58 11.46 -21.12
N SER A 149 11.79 10.93 -19.92
CA SER A 149 11.08 11.32 -18.69
C SER A 149 12.04 11.44 -17.50
N VAL A 150 12.23 12.67 -17.01
CA VAL A 150 13.05 12.97 -15.82
C VAL A 150 12.53 12.23 -14.58
N LEU A 151 11.20 12.09 -14.45
CA LEU A 151 10.55 11.33 -13.38
C LEU A 151 10.97 9.85 -13.41
N ARG A 152 10.98 9.25 -14.61
CA ARG A 152 11.41 7.86 -14.77
C ARG A 152 12.86 7.70 -14.38
N ASP A 153 13.71 8.64 -14.79
CA ASP A 153 15.13 8.62 -14.46
C ASP A 153 15.34 8.69 -12.96
N LYS A 154 14.58 9.51 -12.24
CA LYS A 154 14.66 9.59 -10.77
C LYS A 154 14.12 8.34 -10.08
N ARG A 155 12.98 7.79 -10.51
CA ARG A 155 12.39 6.57 -9.92
C ARG A 155 13.26 5.34 -10.16
N ILE A 156 13.77 5.16 -11.39
CA ILE A 156 14.75 4.10 -11.71
C ILE A 156 15.98 4.23 -10.81
N ARG A 157 16.44 5.46 -10.54
CA ARG A 157 17.59 5.70 -9.66
C ARG A 157 17.29 5.47 -8.19
N HIS A 158 16.10 5.81 -7.70
CA HIS A 158 15.77 5.75 -6.28
C HIS A 158 15.19 4.39 -5.88
N ASP A 159 14.14 3.93 -6.56
CA ASP A 159 13.29 2.84 -6.09
C ASP A 159 13.62 1.47 -6.70
N TYR A 160 14.42 1.44 -7.77
CA TYR A 160 14.68 0.20 -8.52
C TYR A 160 16.16 -0.15 -8.60
N LEU A 161 16.98 0.69 -9.23
CA LEU A 161 18.43 0.49 -9.24
C LEU A 161 19.08 0.89 -7.92
N GLU A 162 18.39 1.71 -7.11
CA GLU A 162 18.92 2.26 -5.85
C GLU A 162 20.33 2.86 -6.04
N SER A 163 20.52 3.59 -7.14
CA SER A 163 21.82 3.98 -7.68
C SER A 163 22.63 4.91 -6.77
N SER A 164 22.01 5.57 -5.79
CA SER A 164 22.75 6.27 -4.72
C SER A 164 23.53 5.30 -3.82
N HIS A 165 23.02 4.08 -3.65
CA HIS A 165 23.69 3.00 -2.93
C HIS A 165 24.54 2.15 -3.89
N TRP A 166 24.04 1.89 -5.10
CA TRP A 166 24.69 1.08 -6.13
C TRP A 166 24.95 1.88 -7.43
N PRO A 167 25.88 2.85 -7.43
CA PRO A 167 26.05 3.78 -8.54
C PRO A 167 26.59 3.14 -9.82
N PHE A 168 27.11 1.91 -9.73
CA PHE A 168 27.82 1.26 -10.81
C PHE A 168 27.23 -0.11 -11.15
N VAL A 169 26.95 -0.30 -12.44
CA VAL A 169 26.80 -1.62 -13.05
C VAL A 169 28.15 -2.03 -13.61
N ARG A 170 28.53 -3.29 -13.41
CA ARG A 170 29.82 -3.84 -13.82
C ARG A 170 29.62 -5.02 -14.72
N PHE A 171 30.34 -5.06 -15.84
CA PHE A 171 30.43 -6.23 -16.69
C PHE A 171 31.87 -6.69 -16.77
N ARG A 172 32.14 -7.91 -16.30
CA ARG A 172 33.46 -8.54 -16.33
C ARG A 172 33.48 -9.64 -17.40
N PRO A 173 34.06 -9.38 -18.59
CA PRO A 173 34.17 -10.37 -19.65
C PRO A 173 34.98 -11.59 -19.19
N THR A 174 34.54 -12.77 -19.60
CA THR A 174 35.21 -14.06 -19.34
C THR A 174 35.57 -14.80 -20.63
N GLN A 175 34.85 -14.54 -21.73
CA GLN A 175 35.09 -15.18 -23.01
C GLN A 175 34.70 -14.27 -24.19
N ILE A 176 35.50 -14.32 -25.27
CA ILE A 176 35.21 -13.64 -26.54
C ILE A 176 35.16 -14.69 -27.65
N GLU A 177 34.13 -14.62 -28.49
CA GLU A 177 33.91 -15.50 -29.65
C GLU A 177 33.79 -14.67 -30.93
N GLY A 178 34.06 -15.28 -32.09
CA GLY A 178 33.92 -14.65 -33.41
C GLY A 178 35.19 -13.96 -33.96
N LEU A 179 36.34 -14.18 -33.32
CA LEU A 179 37.64 -13.59 -33.69
C LEU A 179 38.60 -14.57 -34.39
N ASP A 180 38.06 -15.43 -35.27
CA ASP A 180 38.84 -16.48 -35.98
C ASP A 180 39.54 -15.98 -37.26
N ALA A 181 39.43 -14.69 -37.57
CA ALA A 181 39.92 -14.08 -38.80
C ALA A 181 41.27 -13.37 -38.61
N ASP A 182 42.01 -13.15 -39.70
CA ASP A 182 43.20 -12.29 -39.67
C ASP A 182 42.80 -10.82 -39.41
N PHE A 183 43.61 -10.11 -38.64
CA PHE A 183 43.41 -8.68 -38.38
C PHE A 183 43.59 -7.83 -39.64
N ALA A 184 42.67 -6.90 -39.88
CA ALA A 184 42.75 -5.88 -40.90
C ALA A 184 42.15 -4.56 -40.35
N ASP A 185 42.96 -3.49 -40.36
CA ASP A 185 42.53 -2.17 -39.91
C ASP A 185 41.28 -1.69 -40.67
N GLY A 186 40.28 -1.23 -39.91
CA GLY A 186 39.01 -0.72 -40.43
C GLY A 186 38.00 -1.78 -40.87
N LEU A 187 38.30 -3.08 -40.70
CA LEU A 187 37.33 -4.14 -40.93
C LEU A 187 36.43 -4.32 -39.69
N SER A 188 35.14 -4.58 -39.93
CA SER A 188 34.18 -4.92 -38.87
C SER A 188 34.12 -6.43 -38.65
N TYR A 189 34.17 -6.86 -37.40
CA TYR A 189 34.09 -8.26 -36.96
C TYR A 189 32.80 -8.47 -36.17
N GLY A 190 32.09 -9.55 -36.46
CA GLY A 190 30.96 -9.99 -35.64
C GLY A 190 31.47 -10.78 -34.46
N ILE A 191 31.16 -10.34 -33.24
CA ILE A 191 31.67 -10.95 -32.01
C ILE A 191 30.54 -11.21 -31.01
N ALA A 192 30.79 -12.17 -30.11
CA ALA A 192 30.01 -12.35 -28.91
C ALA A 192 30.95 -12.33 -27.69
N VAL A 193 30.57 -11.61 -26.66
CA VAL A 193 31.33 -11.46 -25.42
C VAL A 193 30.47 -11.96 -24.27
N THR A 194 30.89 -13.05 -23.65
CA THR A 194 30.26 -13.62 -22.46
C THR A 194 31.03 -13.13 -21.23
N GLY A 195 30.31 -12.78 -20.17
CA GLY A 195 30.90 -12.29 -18.94
C GLY A 195 29.91 -12.25 -17.79
N GLU A 196 30.41 -11.86 -16.62
CA GLU A 196 29.59 -11.66 -15.43
C GLU A 196 29.08 -10.22 -15.39
N LEU A 197 27.76 -10.04 -15.45
CA LEU A 197 27.06 -8.78 -15.25
C LEU A 197 26.61 -8.66 -13.80
N THR A 198 27.10 -7.64 -13.10
CA THR A 198 26.71 -7.30 -11.73
C THR A 198 25.86 -6.04 -11.74
N VAL A 199 24.63 -6.14 -11.23
CA VAL A 199 23.68 -5.04 -11.01
C VAL A 199 23.22 -5.12 -9.55
N LYS A 200 23.30 -4.01 -8.81
CA LYS A 200 23.18 -4.00 -7.34
C LYS A 200 24.16 -5.02 -6.74
N GLU A 201 23.65 -5.98 -5.96
CA GLU A 201 24.40 -7.09 -5.39
C GLU A 201 24.34 -8.39 -6.23
N THR A 202 23.49 -8.44 -7.25
CA THR A 202 23.27 -9.66 -8.02
C THR A 202 24.21 -9.75 -9.22
N THR A 203 24.89 -10.88 -9.34
CA THR A 203 25.80 -11.17 -10.47
C THR A 203 25.29 -12.36 -11.26
N ARG A 204 25.24 -12.25 -12.59
CA ARG A 204 24.88 -13.34 -13.50
C ARG A 204 25.72 -13.34 -14.77
N THR A 205 25.86 -14.52 -15.37
CA THR A 205 26.52 -14.68 -16.66
C THR A 205 25.60 -14.22 -17.80
N GLU A 206 26.05 -13.24 -18.57
CA GLU A 206 25.33 -12.69 -19.73
C GLU A 206 26.22 -12.66 -20.97
N THR A 207 25.61 -12.80 -22.16
CA THR A 207 26.31 -12.75 -23.44
C THR A 207 25.84 -11.57 -24.26
N PHE A 208 26.75 -10.64 -24.57
CA PHE A 208 26.52 -9.53 -25.48
C PHE A 208 26.99 -9.89 -26.88
N ALA A 209 26.14 -9.74 -27.89
CA ALA A 209 26.49 -10.00 -29.28
C ALA A 209 26.44 -8.72 -30.10
N GLY A 210 27.31 -8.60 -31.10
CA GLY A 210 27.35 -7.40 -31.91
C GLY A 210 28.51 -7.34 -32.90
N THR A 211 28.93 -6.12 -33.22
CA THR A 211 30.03 -5.87 -34.15
C THR A 211 31.06 -4.93 -33.54
N VAL A 212 32.33 -5.18 -33.85
CA VAL A 212 33.46 -4.33 -33.47
C VAL A 212 34.26 -3.94 -34.70
N THR A 213 34.69 -2.68 -34.76
CA THR A 213 35.60 -2.16 -35.79
C THR A 213 36.80 -1.52 -35.10
N VAL A 214 37.99 -1.96 -35.47
CA VAL A 214 39.24 -1.47 -34.90
C VAL A 214 39.97 -0.66 -35.94
N THR A 215 40.42 0.55 -35.57
CA THR A 215 41.20 1.45 -36.42
C THR A 215 42.51 1.83 -35.72
N PRO A 216 43.45 2.52 -36.39
CA PRO A 216 44.69 2.95 -35.74
C PRO A 216 44.51 3.88 -34.54
N ASP A 217 43.38 4.57 -34.43
CA ASP A 217 43.15 5.64 -33.46
C ASP A 217 41.98 5.35 -32.49
N ALA A 218 41.03 4.48 -32.87
CA ALA A 218 39.86 4.17 -32.07
C ALA A 218 39.31 2.75 -32.32
N LEU A 219 38.58 2.25 -31.33
CA LEU A 219 37.75 1.06 -31.42
C LEU A 219 36.28 1.46 -31.26
N VAL A 220 35.44 1.04 -32.21
CA VAL A 220 34.00 1.26 -32.18
C VAL A 220 33.29 -0.08 -32.09
N ALA A 221 32.37 -0.25 -31.14
CA ALA A 221 31.57 -1.46 -31.05
C ALA A 221 30.09 -1.13 -30.81
N THR A 222 29.21 -1.95 -31.37
CA THR A 222 27.78 -1.94 -31.04
C THR A 222 27.40 -3.34 -30.61
N MET A 223 26.98 -3.49 -29.36
CA MET A 223 26.71 -4.76 -28.71
C MET A 223 25.35 -4.70 -28.01
N SER A 224 24.61 -5.80 -27.99
CA SER A 224 23.34 -5.87 -27.27
C SER A 224 23.11 -7.24 -26.65
N THR A 225 22.30 -7.27 -25.59
CA THR A 225 21.75 -8.49 -25.00
C THR A 225 20.35 -8.23 -24.45
N THR A 226 19.63 -9.30 -24.12
CA THR A 226 18.31 -9.24 -23.50
C THR A 226 18.36 -9.93 -22.15
N VAL A 227 17.97 -9.23 -21.09
CA VAL A 227 17.93 -9.76 -19.73
C VAL A 227 16.55 -9.55 -19.09
N LEU A 228 16.30 -10.24 -17.98
CA LEU A 228 15.11 -10.01 -17.15
C LEU A 228 15.47 -9.11 -15.97
N THR A 229 14.69 -8.06 -15.73
CA THR A 229 14.94 -7.11 -14.63
C THR A 229 14.70 -7.72 -13.25
N SER A 230 13.80 -8.68 -13.15
CA SER A 230 13.52 -9.48 -11.95
C SER A 230 14.70 -10.31 -11.49
N HIS A 231 15.61 -10.66 -12.41
CA HIS A 231 16.83 -11.36 -12.08
C HIS A 231 17.81 -10.54 -11.23
N TYR A 232 17.67 -9.22 -11.25
CA TYR A 232 18.55 -8.27 -10.59
C TYR A 232 17.83 -7.43 -9.53
N ASP A 233 16.57 -7.77 -9.18
CA ASP A 233 15.76 -7.04 -8.22
C ASP A 233 15.54 -5.55 -8.61
N VAL A 234 15.20 -5.33 -9.88
CA VAL A 234 14.96 -4.00 -10.47
C VAL A 234 13.51 -3.86 -10.99
N GLY A 235 12.86 -4.96 -11.36
CA GLY A 235 11.53 -4.96 -11.95
C GLY A 235 10.92 -6.37 -12.02
N PRO A 236 9.79 -6.58 -12.72
CA PRO A 236 9.02 -5.59 -13.47
C PRO A 236 8.46 -4.48 -12.58
N ILE A 237 8.40 -3.27 -13.11
CA ILE A 237 7.99 -2.08 -12.37
C ILE A 237 6.47 -1.92 -12.45
N ASN A 238 5.84 -1.70 -11.30
CA ASN A 238 4.42 -1.35 -11.18
C ASN A 238 4.28 -0.18 -10.19
N ILE A 239 3.81 0.97 -10.67
CA ILE A 239 3.63 2.17 -9.85
C ILE A 239 2.18 2.60 -9.91
N ALA A 240 1.48 2.45 -8.78
CA ALA A 240 0.15 3.01 -8.53
C ALA A 240 -0.81 2.88 -9.73
N ARG A 241 -0.74 1.77 -10.48
CA ARG A 241 -1.60 1.45 -11.64
C ARG A 241 -1.50 2.42 -12.83
N LEU A 242 -0.60 3.41 -12.77
CA LEU A 242 -0.38 4.38 -13.84
C LEU A 242 0.70 3.91 -14.81
N VAL A 243 1.74 3.25 -14.29
CA VAL A 243 2.94 2.81 -15.03
C VAL A 243 3.20 1.32 -14.80
N HIS A 244 3.32 0.55 -15.89
CA HIS A 244 3.81 -0.84 -15.86
C HIS A 244 4.97 -1.02 -16.83
N THR A 245 5.97 -1.83 -16.50
CA THR A 245 7.00 -2.23 -17.46
C THR A 245 6.98 -3.73 -17.75
N SER A 246 7.51 -4.14 -18.91
CA SER A 246 7.91 -5.52 -19.13
C SER A 246 9.00 -5.94 -18.15
N ASP A 247 9.14 -7.24 -17.91
CA ASP A 247 10.31 -7.77 -17.20
C ASP A 247 11.52 -7.91 -18.12
N GLU A 248 11.29 -8.11 -19.42
CA GLU A 248 12.35 -8.18 -20.43
C GLU A 248 12.87 -6.77 -20.75
N VAL A 249 14.20 -6.60 -20.71
CA VAL A 249 14.91 -5.37 -21.07
C VAL A 249 16.05 -5.68 -22.04
N ILE A 250 16.17 -4.86 -23.08
CA ILE A 250 17.31 -4.93 -24.01
C ILE A 250 18.36 -3.94 -23.55
N LEU A 251 19.56 -4.44 -23.26
CA LEU A 251 20.73 -3.63 -22.94
C LEU A 251 21.56 -3.44 -24.20
N THR A 252 21.92 -2.19 -24.51
CA THR A 252 22.74 -1.85 -25.68
C THR A 252 23.96 -1.04 -25.25
N PHE A 253 25.12 -1.38 -25.83
CA PHE A 253 26.36 -0.63 -25.72
C PHE A 253 26.79 -0.13 -27.10
N GLU A 254 26.92 1.18 -27.23
CA GLU A 254 27.63 1.85 -28.32
C GLU A 254 28.96 2.34 -27.76
N LEU A 255 30.02 1.57 -27.97
CA LEU A 255 31.35 1.86 -27.45
C LEU A 255 32.17 2.67 -28.46
N LEU A 256 32.80 3.72 -27.98
CA LEU A 256 33.89 4.44 -28.62
C LEU A 256 35.05 4.48 -27.62
N ALA A 257 36.11 3.73 -27.91
CA ALA A 257 37.31 3.68 -27.10
C ALA A 257 38.49 4.28 -27.88
N ASP A 258 39.14 5.28 -27.29
CA ASP A 258 40.28 5.95 -27.90
C ASP A 258 41.55 5.13 -27.66
N ARG A 259 42.45 5.13 -28.64
CA ARG A 259 43.76 4.50 -28.46
C ARG A 259 44.56 5.26 -27.41
N VAL A 260 45.17 4.51 -26.51
CA VAL A 260 46.04 5.05 -25.45
C VAL A 260 47.38 4.32 -25.43
N GLU A 261 48.41 5.00 -24.91
CA GLU A 261 49.70 4.38 -24.63
C GLU A 261 49.59 3.54 -23.35
N PHE A 262 50.29 2.40 -23.34
CA PHE A 262 50.37 1.53 -22.16
C PHE A 262 50.95 2.29 -20.95
N GLY A 263 50.31 2.12 -19.78
CA GLY A 263 50.70 2.80 -18.54
C GLY A 263 50.29 4.27 -18.43
N SER A 264 49.45 4.78 -19.34
CA SER A 264 48.85 6.12 -19.21
C SER A 264 47.77 6.14 -18.12
N GLU A 265 47.76 7.17 -17.28
CA GLU A 265 46.74 7.35 -16.23
C GLU A 265 45.33 7.48 -16.82
N PRO A 266 44.29 6.89 -16.19
CA PRO A 266 42.90 7.10 -16.59
C PRO A 266 42.53 8.58 -16.56
N THR A 267 41.87 9.06 -17.61
CA THR A 267 41.37 10.45 -17.70
C THR A 267 39.84 10.43 -17.65
N GLY A 268 39.22 11.18 -16.73
CA GLY A 268 37.77 11.27 -16.56
C GLY A 268 37.32 10.91 -15.15
N ASP A 269 36.24 11.53 -14.67
CA ASP A 269 35.66 11.25 -13.35
C ASP A 269 34.31 10.55 -13.52
N LEU A 270 34.14 9.39 -12.87
CA LEU A 270 32.88 8.67 -12.81
C LEU A 270 31.89 9.32 -11.81
N ARG A 271 32.35 10.25 -10.98
CA ARG A 271 31.58 11.00 -9.96
C ARG A 271 31.45 12.47 -10.39
N ARG A 272 30.45 12.81 -11.21
CA ARG A 272 30.20 14.23 -11.51
C ARG A 272 29.27 14.82 -10.45
N GLU A 273 29.83 15.57 -9.48
CA GLU A 273 29.04 16.43 -8.59
C GLU A 273 28.31 17.53 -9.39
N ILE A 274 26.99 17.65 -9.22
CA ILE A 274 26.22 18.79 -9.72
C ILE A 274 26.66 20.03 -8.92
N PRO A 275 27.19 21.09 -9.56
CA PRO A 275 27.69 22.24 -8.83
C PRO A 275 26.60 22.94 -8.03
N ALA A 276 26.84 23.15 -6.73
CA ALA A 276 25.94 23.85 -5.80
C ALA A 276 25.49 25.27 -6.26
N THR A 277 26.17 25.83 -7.26
CA THR A 277 25.84 27.14 -7.85
C THR A 277 24.60 27.15 -8.74
N GLU A 278 24.05 26.00 -9.13
CA GLU A 278 22.78 25.91 -9.87
C GLU A 278 21.53 26.09 -8.97
N PHE A 279 21.65 25.94 -7.65
CA PHE A 279 20.53 26.05 -6.71
C PHE A 279 20.16 27.49 -6.31
N ALA A 280 20.97 28.49 -6.66
CA ALA A 280 20.95 29.79 -5.96
C ALA A 280 19.94 30.85 -6.49
N SER A 281 18.89 30.46 -7.24
CA SER A 281 17.93 31.45 -7.78
C SER A 281 16.45 31.20 -7.47
N GLY A 282 16.11 30.12 -6.76
CA GLY A 282 14.72 29.77 -6.48
C GLY A 282 14.10 30.63 -5.37
N LYS A 283 12.83 31.03 -5.55
CA LYS A 283 12.01 31.66 -4.50
C LYS A 283 11.39 30.60 -3.59
N PHE A 284 12.19 29.69 -3.05
CA PHE A 284 11.67 28.55 -2.28
C PHE A 284 11.00 29.01 -0.99
N ALA A 285 11.71 29.74 -0.14
CA ALA A 285 11.27 30.08 1.21
C ALA A 285 10.02 30.95 1.27
N ALA A 286 9.87 31.87 0.31
CA ALA A 286 8.74 32.79 0.27
C ALA A 286 7.50 32.20 -0.43
N THR A 287 7.65 31.11 -1.19
CA THR A 287 6.59 30.63 -2.09
C THR A 287 6.30 29.15 -1.91
N VAL A 288 7.30 28.29 -2.04
CA VAL A 288 7.10 26.82 -1.98
C VAL A 288 7.16 26.28 -0.57
N GLN A 289 8.11 26.74 0.25
CA GLN A 289 8.26 26.28 1.63
C GLN A 289 6.95 26.39 2.44
N PRO A 290 6.20 27.51 2.42
CA PRO A 290 4.94 27.59 3.15
C PRO A 290 3.88 26.60 2.68
N ILE A 291 3.87 26.27 1.38
CA ILE A 291 2.95 25.30 0.79
C ILE A 291 3.30 23.91 1.29
N LEU A 292 4.56 23.49 1.16
CA LEU A 292 5.03 22.19 1.65
C LEU A 292 4.77 22.04 3.16
N GLU A 293 5.13 23.05 3.95
CA GLU A 293 4.92 23.04 5.41
C GLU A 293 3.44 22.96 5.80
N THR A 294 2.52 23.45 4.97
CA THR A 294 1.09 23.44 5.29
C THR A 294 0.38 22.19 4.75
N ARG A 295 0.82 21.65 3.61
CA ARG A 295 0.09 20.64 2.83
C ARG A 295 0.76 19.27 2.78
N CYS A 296 2.07 19.19 2.99
CA CYS A 296 2.86 17.98 2.74
C CYS A 296 3.60 17.49 3.99
N VAL A 297 4.21 18.41 4.73
CA VAL A 297 5.19 18.08 5.79
C VAL A 297 4.55 17.33 6.95
N SER A 298 3.27 17.51 7.26
CA SER A 298 2.60 16.70 8.32
C SER A 298 2.62 15.21 8.03
N CYS A 299 2.65 14.81 6.76
CA CYS A 299 2.71 13.42 6.35
C CYS A 299 4.15 12.95 6.05
N HIS A 300 4.98 13.85 5.52
CA HIS A 300 6.31 13.53 5.00
C HIS A 300 7.49 13.94 5.91
N THR A 301 7.24 14.40 7.14
CA THR A 301 8.30 14.63 8.14
C THR A 301 8.51 13.40 9.01
N THR A 302 9.65 13.31 9.69
CA THR A 302 9.98 12.22 10.63
C THR A 302 8.80 11.89 11.55
N ASN A 303 8.42 10.61 11.61
CA ASN A 303 7.23 10.06 12.28
C ASN A 303 5.87 10.40 11.65
N GLY A 304 5.85 11.05 10.49
CA GLY A 304 4.65 11.22 9.68
C GLY A 304 4.30 9.92 8.93
N PRO A 305 3.00 9.71 8.62
CA PRO A 305 2.49 8.48 8.00
C PRO A 305 3.13 8.13 6.64
N ALA A 306 3.60 9.11 5.88
CA ALA A 306 4.17 8.92 4.54
C ALA A 306 5.70 9.12 4.51
N TRP A 307 6.33 9.33 5.67
CA TRP A 307 7.76 9.62 5.78
C TRP A 307 8.65 8.46 5.33
N SER A 308 8.27 7.23 5.68
CA SER A 308 9.01 6.02 5.29
C SER A 308 9.03 5.82 3.77
N THR A 309 8.04 6.36 3.05
CA THR A 309 7.99 6.34 1.58
C THR A 309 8.70 7.54 0.97
N LEU A 310 8.52 8.73 1.55
CA LEU A 310 9.14 9.96 1.07
C LEU A 310 9.36 10.93 2.23
N ALA A 311 10.64 11.23 2.51
CA ALA A 311 11.04 12.18 3.54
C ALA A 311 11.17 13.61 2.97
N LEU A 312 10.57 14.58 3.66
CA LEU A 312 10.63 16.02 3.41
C LEU A 312 11.00 16.77 4.70
N ASP A 313 11.99 16.27 5.46
CA ASP A 313 12.42 16.88 6.72
C ASP A 313 13.12 18.22 6.53
N THR A 314 13.75 18.44 5.37
CA THR A 314 14.54 19.62 5.07
C THR A 314 14.24 20.19 3.69
N ALA A 315 14.58 21.47 3.50
CA ALA A 315 14.47 22.14 2.20
C ALA A 315 15.29 21.43 1.11
N GLY A 316 16.42 20.82 1.48
CA GLY A 316 17.26 20.01 0.59
C GLY A 316 16.54 18.78 0.06
N ASP A 317 15.79 18.09 0.90
CA ASP A 317 15.01 16.91 0.52
C ASP A 317 13.97 17.29 -0.54
N ALA A 318 13.22 18.38 -0.29
CA ALA A 318 12.26 18.90 -1.27
C ALA A 318 12.92 19.30 -2.60
N ALA A 319 14.05 19.99 -2.55
CA ALA A 319 14.77 20.43 -3.76
C ALA A 319 15.27 19.26 -4.62
N ALA A 320 15.71 18.16 -4.00
CA ALA A 320 16.20 16.98 -4.71
C ALA A 320 15.13 16.35 -5.62
N ILE A 321 13.85 16.45 -5.21
CA ILE A 321 12.71 15.85 -5.89
C ILE A 321 11.69 16.89 -6.39
N ALA A 322 12.11 18.13 -6.63
CA ALA A 322 11.20 19.23 -7.00
C ALA A 322 10.29 18.91 -8.20
N ASP A 323 10.81 18.26 -9.25
CA ASP A 323 10.03 17.83 -10.42
C ASP A 323 8.98 16.78 -10.07
N ASP A 324 9.29 15.89 -9.13
CA ASP A 324 8.39 14.82 -8.71
C ASP A 324 7.24 15.42 -7.90
N ILE A 325 7.55 16.33 -6.96
CA ILE A 325 6.56 17.14 -6.24
C ILE A 325 5.66 17.87 -7.24
N ALA A 326 6.21 18.54 -8.26
CA ALA A 326 5.42 19.22 -9.28
C ALA A 326 4.54 18.28 -10.12
N PHE A 327 5.01 17.07 -10.42
CA PHE A 327 4.25 16.08 -11.16
C PHE A 327 3.07 15.56 -10.34
N VAL A 328 3.32 15.04 -9.14
CA VAL A 328 2.27 14.41 -8.30
C VAL A 328 1.22 15.43 -7.86
N THR A 329 1.63 16.68 -7.63
CA THR A 329 0.70 17.78 -7.34
C THR A 329 -0.04 18.26 -8.57
N GLY A 330 0.62 18.28 -9.74
CA GLY A 330 0.02 18.70 -11.00
C GLY A 330 -1.06 17.75 -11.54
N ILE A 331 -1.01 16.46 -11.18
CA ILE A 331 -2.04 15.48 -11.53
C ILE A 331 -3.07 15.26 -10.41
N GLY A 332 -2.97 15.99 -9.28
CA GLY A 332 -3.87 15.86 -8.13
C GLY A 332 -3.70 14.55 -7.33
N PHE A 333 -2.59 13.82 -7.54
CA PHE A 333 -2.29 12.61 -6.78
C PHE A 333 -1.87 12.93 -5.34
N MET A 334 -1.16 14.04 -5.14
CA MET A 334 -0.74 14.51 -3.83
C MET A 334 -1.00 16.01 -3.66
N PRO A 335 -1.34 16.47 -2.44
CA PRO A 335 -1.79 15.66 -1.32
C PRO A 335 -3.15 15.00 -1.66
N PRO A 336 -3.42 13.82 -1.09
CA PRO A 336 -4.55 12.99 -1.48
C PRO A 336 -5.85 13.60 -0.97
N TRP A 337 -6.65 14.17 -1.88
CA TRP A 337 -7.95 14.74 -1.56
C TRP A 337 -8.92 14.40 -2.68
N LEU A 338 -9.73 13.38 -2.44
CA LEU A 338 -10.58 12.76 -3.45
C LEU A 338 -11.87 13.51 -3.78
N PRO A 339 -12.50 14.28 -2.86
CA PRO A 339 -13.75 14.95 -3.19
C PRO A 339 -13.59 16.04 -4.26
N SER A 340 -14.55 16.10 -5.19
CA SER A 340 -14.65 17.18 -6.17
C SER A 340 -15.32 18.43 -5.59
N ASP A 341 -15.33 19.50 -6.39
CA ASP A 341 -16.05 20.75 -6.12
C ASP A 341 -17.58 20.62 -6.19
N LEU A 342 -18.12 19.44 -6.54
CA LEU A 342 -19.55 19.12 -6.42
C LEU A 342 -19.94 18.76 -4.98
N SER A 343 -18.96 18.37 -4.15
CA SER A 343 -19.15 18.10 -2.72
C SER A 343 -19.30 19.41 -1.92
N PRO A 344 -19.86 19.37 -0.70
CA PRO A 344 -19.73 20.50 0.22
C PRO A 344 -18.25 20.74 0.57
N GLU A 345 -17.93 21.95 1.02
CA GLU A 345 -16.62 22.21 1.65
C GLU A 345 -16.48 21.34 2.90
N PHE A 346 -15.35 20.65 3.04
CA PHE A 346 -15.07 19.82 4.21
C PHE A 346 -14.02 20.45 5.12
N VAL A 347 -14.12 20.16 6.41
CA VAL A 347 -13.10 20.51 7.41
C VAL A 347 -11.82 19.74 7.07
N HIS A 348 -10.67 20.34 7.38
CA HIS A 348 -9.34 19.76 7.14
C HIS A 348 -8.99 19.51 5.67
N ASP A 349 -9.59 20.25 4.72
CA ASP A 349 -9.18 20.21 3.32
C ASP A 349 -7.70 20.61 3.15
N TRP A 350 -6.87 19.60 2.91
CA TRP A 350 -5.44 19.74 2.66
C TRP A 350 -5.09 19.75 1.17
N SER A 351 -6.07 19.81 0.27
CA SER A 351 -5.83 19.95 -1.17
C SER A 351 -5.01 21.21 -1.49
N LEU A 352 -4.36 21.17 -2.65
CA LEU A 352 -3.66 22.32 -3.20
C LEU A 352 -4.59 23.14 -4.09
N SER A 353 -4.59 24.44 -3.90
CA SER A 353 -5.21 25.36 -4.87
C SER A 353 -4.42 25.40 -6.18
N ASP A 354 -5.09 25.79 -7.27
CA ASP A 354 -4.46 25.98 -8.59
C ASP A 354 -3.23 26.90 -8.54
N ASP A 355 -3.27 27.94 -7.71
CA ASP A 355 -2.15 28.87 -7.51
C ASP A 355 -0.97 28.21 -6.78
N GLU A 356 -1.24 27.35 -5.79
CA GLU A 356 -0.21 26.58 -5.08
C GLU A 356 0.44 25.54 -6.00
N ILE A 357 -0.36 24.81 -6.80
CA ILE A 357 0.14 23.88 -7.83
C ILE A 357 1.01 24.63 -8.84
N ALA A 358 0.54 25.77 -9.35
CA ALA A 358 1.30 26.59 -10.29
C ALA A 358 2.61 27.11 -9.69
N ALA A 359 2.61 27.45 -8.40
CA ALA A 359 3.80 27.91 -7.69
C ALA A 359 4.85 26.81 -7.52
N ILE A 360 4.44 25.61 -7.10
CA ILE A 360 5.30 24.41 -7.02
C ILE A 360 5.87 24.10 -8.40
N LYS A 361 5.01 24.06 -9.43
CA LYS A 361 5.43 23.79 -10.80
C LYS A 361 6.44 24.82 -11.30
N ALA A 362 6.20 26.10 -11.09
CA ALA A 362 7.10 27.16 -11.54
C ALA A 362 8.47 27.09 -10.85
N TRP A 363 8.52 26.67 -9.59
CA TRP A 363 9.77 26.43 -8.86
C TRP A 363 10.52 25.20 -9.39
N ALA A 364 9.82 24.10 -9.64
CA ALA A 364 10.40 22.90 -10.24
C ALA A 364 10.92 23.16 -11.66
N ASP A 365 10.14 23.81 -12.53
CA ASP A 365 10.53 24.21 -13.89
C ASP A 365 11.78 25.12 -13.89
N ALA A 366 12.04 25.84 -12.80
CA ALA A 366 13.23 26.67 -12.60
C ALA A 366 14.43 25.90 -12.00
N GLY A 367 14.34 24.58 -11.91
CA GLY A 367 15.39 23.68 -11.42
C GLY A 367 15.36 23.42 -9.92
N GLY A 368 14.27 23.72 -9.22
CA GLY A 368 14.11 23.38 -7.80
C GLY A 368 15.04 24.14 -6.83
N GLY A 369 15.59 25.28 -7.25
CA GLY A 369 16.58 26.02 -6.47
C GLY A 369 16.09 26.49 -5.08
N LEU A 370 17.03 26.66 -4.14
CA LEU A 370 16.77 27.10 -2.77
C LEU A 370 17.39 28.49 -2.51
N ASP A 371 16.62 29.39 -1.89
CA ASP A 371 17.09 30.66 -1.29
C ASP A 371 17.37 30.53 0.22
N VAL A 372 17.35 29.30 0.74
CA VAL A 372 17.70 28.91 2.11
C VAL A 372 18.77 27.82 2.10
N ARG A 373 19.37 27.50 3.26
CA ARG A 373 20.31 26.38 3.36
C ARG A 373 19.54 25.07 3.09
N PRO A 374 20.11 24.10 2.36
CA PRO A 374 19.50 22.79 2.18
C PRO A 374 19.11 22.12 3.51
N SER A 375 19.94 22.25 4.55
CA SER A 375 19.66 21.74 5.89
C SER A 375 18.62 22.53 6.71
N THR A 376 17.88 23.45 6.09
CA THR A 376 16.80 24.18 6.76
C THR A 376 15.65 23.21 7.03
N PRO A 377 15.24 22.97 8.29
CA PRO A 377 14.13 22.08 8.58
C PRO A 377 12.82 22.60 7.99
N LEU A 378 12.03 21.71 7.42
CA LEU A 378 10.63 21.95 7.08
C LEU A 378 9.78 21.52 8.28
N VAL A 379 8.96 22.42 8.79
CA VAL A 379 8.13 22.17 9.99
C VAL A 379 6.67 22.30 9.63
N ALA A 380 5.88 21.28 9.94
CA ALA A 380 4.44 21.28 9.68
C ALA A 380 3.77 22.50 10.35
N ARG A 381 3.05 23.30 9.57
CA ARG A 381 2.24 24.45 10.05
C ARG A 381 0.80 24.08 10.32
N ALA A 382 0.34 22.98 9.75
CA ALA A 382 -0.95 22.36 9.98
C ALA A 382 -0.74 20.86 10.13
N GLN A 383 -1.51 20.21 10.99
CA GLN A 383 -1.55 18.75 11.05
C GLN A 383 -2.73 18.27 10.21
N ALA A 384 -2.43 17.44 9.20
CA ALA A 384 -3.45 16.73 8.43
C ALA A 384 -4.10 15.62 9.27
N ILE A 385 -3.29 14.89 10.04
CA ILE A 385 -3.75 13.87 10.98
C ILE A 385 -3.63 14.41 12.40
N ILE A 386 -4.76 14.58 13.07
CA ILE A 386 -4.81 14.97 14.48
C ILE A 386 -4.83 13.68 15.30
N PRO A 387 -3.78 13.41 16.10
CA PRO A 387 -3.81 12.26 16.99
C PRO A 387 -4.88 12.44 18.07
N VAL A 388 -5.50 11.34 18.49
CA VAL A 388 -6.35 11.33 19.69
C VAL A 388 -5.49 11.32 20.95
N GLU A 389 -6.01 11.83 22.07
CA GLU A 389 -5.34 11.65 23.36
C GLU A 389 -5.36 10.16 23.74
N GLU A 390 -4.20 9.59 24.07
CA GLU A 390 -4.06 8.16 24.38
C GLU A 390 -4.37 7.84 25.85
N ASP A 391 -5.60 8.14 26.31
CA ASP A 391 -6.01 7.85 27.70
C ASP A 391 -6.04 6.35 27.99
N LEU A 392 -6.60 5.57 27.05
CA LEU A 392 -6.63 4.12 27.12
C LEU A 392 -6.01 3.52 25.86
N LYS A 393 -4.99 2.67 26.05
CA LYS A 393 -4.37 1.86 25.00
C LYS A 393 -4.64 0.38 25.26
N ILE A 394 -5.42 -0.25 24.39
CA ILE A 394 -6.02 -1.57 24.61
C ILE A 394 -5.51 -2.54 23.53
N GLY A 395 -4.72 -3.52 23.94
CA GLY A 395 -4.31 -4.64 23.08
C GLY A 395 -5.35 -5.76 23.01
N PRO A 396 -5.13 -6.78 22.17
CA PRO A 396 -6.00 -7.96 22.12
C PRO A 396 -5.95 -8.75 23.44
N ARG A 397 -7.12 -9.20 23.92
CA ARG A 397 -7.28 -9.91 25.19
C ARG A 397 -6.57 -11.27 25.20
N ASP A 398 -6.69 -11.99 24.09
CA ASP A 398 -6.36 -13.42 24.02
C ASP A 398 -4.96 -13.70 23.44
N GLY A 399 -4.12 -12.66 23.28
CA GLY A 399 -2.75 -12.77 22.77
C GLY A 399 -2.57 -12.20 21.36
N LEU A 400 -1.37 -12.37 20.81
CA LEU A 400 -1.03 -11.94 19.45
C LEU A 400 -1.57 -12.95 18.43
N TYR A 401 -2.08 -12.45 17.30
CA TYR A 401 -2.47 -13.29 16.18
C TYR A 401 -1.26 -13.56 15.28
N THR A 402 -1.01 -14.82 14.93
CA THR A 402 0.20 -15.21 14.16
C THR A 402 -0.10 -15.75 12.77
N GLY A 403 -1.38 -15.81 12.39
CA GLY A 403 -1.81 -16.38 11.13
C GLY A 403 -1.56 -17.88 11.05
N TYR A 404 -1.73 -18.44 9.85
CA TYR A 404 -1.45 -19.85 9.59
C TYR A 404 -0.35 -19.95 8.56
N SER A 405 0.81 -20.48 8.96
CA SER A 405 1.95 -20.66 8.07
C SER A 405 2.27 -22.13 7.82
N ARG A 406 2.68 -22.43 6.60
CA ARG A 406 3.19 -23.74 6.20
C ARG A 406 4.62 -23.93 6.73
N PRO A 407 5.13 -25.17 6.79
CA PRO A 407 6.51 -25.43 7.22
C PRO A 407 7.59 -24.76 6.35
N ASP A 408 7.25 -24.32 5.14
CA ASP A 408 8.12 -23.60 4.21
C ASP A 408 8.03 -22.06 4.36
N GLY A 409 7.30 -21.57 5.36
CA GLY A 409 7.15 -20.15 5.67
C GLY A 409 5.98 -19.46 4.96
N TRP A 410 5.37 -20.10 3.96
CA TRP A 410 4.28 -19.47 3.19
C TRP A 410 2.94 -19.48 3.94
N PRO A 411 2.13 -18.42 3.82
CA PRO A 411 0.80 -18.38 4.41
C PRO A 411 -0.08 -19.49 3.83
N VAL A 412 -0.85 -20.15 4.71
CA VAL A 412 -1.90 -21.10 4.32
C VAL A 412 -3.08 -20.36 3.70
N LYS A 413 -3.41 -19.18 4.26
CA LYS A 413 -4.45 -18.27 3.76
C LYS A 413 -3.80 -16.96 3.34
N LYS A 414 -4.01 -16.53 2.10
CA LYS A 414 -3.54 -15.22 1.63
C LYS A 414 -4.33 -14.08 2.28
N ASP A 415 -5.64 -14.28 2.39
CA ASP A 415 -6.57 -13.38 3.07
C ASP A 415 -7.15 -14.10 4.29
N ASP A 416 -7.05 -13.49 5.47
CA ASP A 416 -7.73 -13.97 6.67
C ASP A 416 -8.45 -12.84 7.41
N TYR A 417 -9.65 -13.13 7.91
CA TYR A 417 -10.50 -12.16 8.61
C TYR A 417 -10.72 -12.65 10.02
N ARG A 418 -10.13 -11.96 10.99
CA ARG A 418 -10.09 -12.40 12.38
C ARG A 418 -10.78 -11.39 13.30
N CYS A 419 -11.77 -11.85 14.05
CA CYS A 419 -12.38 -11.07 15.12
C CYS A 419 -11.62 -11.29 16.41
N GLN A 420 -10.94 -10.26 16.89
CA GLN A 420 -10.20 -10.26 18.15
C GLN A 420 -10.96 -9.44 19.20
N VAL A 421 -10.89 -9.88 20.45
CA VAL A 421 -11.60 -9.25 21.58
C VAL A 421 -10.65 -8.31 22.30
N HIS A 422 -11.11 -7.10 22.59
CA HIS A 422 -10.41 -6.07 23.37
C HIS A 422 -11.28 -5.71 24.58
N GLU A 423 -10.74 -5.82 25.79
CA GLU A 423 -11.45 -5.46 27.02
C GLU A 423 -11.18 -4.01 27.41
N VAL A 424 -12.25 -3.25 27.64
CA VAL A 424 -12.16 -1.86 28.06
C VAL A 424 -12.10 -1.83 29.59
N ALA A 425 -11.03 -1.26 30.14
CA ALA A 425 -10.89 -1.15 31.59
C ALA A 425 -11.90 -0.14 32.14
N ASP A 426 -12.73 -0.57 33.09
CA ASP A 426 -13.72 0.25 33.80
C ASP A 426 -13.66 -0.08 35.30
N PRO A 427 -12.64 0.45 36.03
CA PRO A 427 -12.43 0.10 37.44
C PRO A 427 -13.53 0.64 38.37
N GLU A 428 -14.15 1.77 38.02
CA GLU A 428 -15.26 2.36 38.75
C GLU A 428 -16.60 1.65 38.50
N GLY A 429 -16.76 1.04 37.32
CA GLY A 429 -17.97 0.29 36.95
C GLY A 429 -19.15 1.21 36.59
N ASP A 430 -18.88 2.45 36.21
CA ASP A 430 -19.87 3.45 35.79
C ASP A 430 -19.81 3.78 34.29
N GLY A 431 -18.97 3.05 33.54
CA GLY A 431 -18.87 3.12 32.10
C GLY A 431 -18.02 4.31 31.61
N THR A 432 -17.69 4.30 30.33
CA THR A 432 -16.71 5.23 29.76
C THR A 432 -17.30 5.98 28.59
N TRP A 433 -17.24 7.31 28.64
CA TRP A 433 -17.50 8.15 27.47
C TRP A 433 -16.22 8.28 26.65
N VAL A 434 -16.31 7.89 25.38
CA VAL A 434 -15.22 7.97 24.40
C VAL A 434 -15.50 9.14 23.48
N LYS A 435 -14.58 10.10 23.44
CA LYS A 435 -14.63 11.30 22.60
C LYS A 435 -13.72 11.22 21.38
N GLY A 436 -12.79 10.27 21.38
CA GLY A 436 -11.93 10.00 20.22
C GLY A 436 -11.50 8.54 20.17
N PHE A 437 -11.21 8.08 18.96
CA PHE A 437 -10.91 6.68 18.67
C PHE A 437 -9.83 6.56 17.60
N GLU A 438 -8.84 5.70 17.82
CA GLU A 438 -7.84 5.30 16.83
C GLU A 438 -7.63 3.78 16.87
N PHE A 439 -7.64 3.14 15.69
CA PHE A 439 -7.05 1.82 15.51
C PHE A 439 -5.63 2.02 15.00
N ARG A 440 -4.65 1.43 15.69
CA ARG A 440 -3.24 1.53 15.32
C ARG A 440 -2.71 0.13 14.97
N PRO A 441 -2.42 -0.16 13.69
CA PRO A 441 -1.85 -1.44 13.30
C PRO A 441 -0.48 -1.63 13.94
N ASP A 442 -0.19 -2.85 14.40
CA ASP A 442 1.14 -3.23 14.86
C ASP A 442 2.02 -3.69 13.68
N GLN A 443 1.42 -4.43 12.73
CA GLN A 443 2.07 -4.87 11.48
C GLN A 443 1.42 -4.19 10.26
N VAL A 444 1.94 -3.02 9.88
CA VAL A 444 1.41 -2.20 8.76
C VAL A 444 1.52 -2.89 7.40
N GLU A 445 2.42 -3.86 7.27
CA GLU A 445 2.67 -4.63 6.05
C GLU A 445 1.60 -5.67 5.74
N VAL A 446 0.81 -6.10 6.73
CA VAL A 446 -0.18 -7.19 6.58
C VAL A 446 -1.59 -6.81 7.01
N VAL A 447 -1.76 -5.80 7.88
CA VAL A 447 -3.08 -5.32 8.28
C VAL A 447 -3.68 -4.47 7.16
N HIS A 448 -4.66 -5.05 6.45
CA HIS A 448 -5.26 -4.43 5.28
C HIS A 448 -6.42 -3.49 5.65
N HIS A 449 -7.30 -3.90 6.56
CA HIS A 449 -8.29 -3.00 7.17
C HIS A 449 -8.78 -3.58 8.50
N ALA A 450 -9.48 -2.75 9.28
CA ALA A 450 -10.10 -3.14 10.54
C ALA A 450 -11.53 -2.58 10.66
N ILE A 451 -12.45 -3.36 11.21
CA ILE A 451 -13.80 -2.94 11.54
C ILE A 451 -14.04 -3.19 13.03
N VAL A 452 -14.29 -2.11 13.75
CA VAL A 452 -14.40 -2.12 15.20
C VAL A 452 -15.87 -2.09 15.59
N TYR A 453 -16.27 -3.04 16.44
CA TYR A 453 -17.61 -3.16 16.97
C TYR A 453 -17.62 -2.88 18.48
N ARG A 454 -18.58 -2.07 18.93
CA ARG A 454 -18.98 -2.07 20.34
C ARG A 454 -19.85 -3.29 20.59
N VAL A 455 -19.48 -4.09 21.59
CA VAL A 455 -20.13 -5.36 21.91
C VAL A 455 -20.59 -5.34 23.36
N PRO A 456 -21.90 -5.52 23.64
CA PRO A 456 -22.40 -5.47 25.00
C PRO A 456 -21.90 -6.64 25.86
N ALA A 457 -21.75 -6.42 27.17
CA ALA A 457 -21.40 -7.45 28.14
C ALA A 457 -22.24 -8.75 28.02
N ALA A 458 -23.50 -8.62 27.59
CA ALA A 458 -24.41 -9.73 27.37
C ALA A 458 -23.95 -10.73 26.27
N ALA A 459 -23.04 -10.32 25.39
CA ALA A 459 -22.49 -11.17 24.33
C ALA A 459 -21.33 -12.07 24.83
N ALA A 460 -20.86 -11.91 26.08
CA ALA A 460 -19.68 -12.63 26.58
C ALA A 460 -19.76 -14.16 26.39
N SER A 461 -20.92 -14.77 26.66
CA SER A 461 -21.10 -16.21 26.45
C SER A 461 -21.12 -16.61 24.98
N GLU A 462 -21.61 -15.73 24.10
CA GLU A 462 -21.59 -15.96 22.65
C GLU A 462 -20.15 -15.90 22.12
N ILE A 463 -19.36 -14.91 22.57
CA ILE A 463 -17.94 -14.76 22.25
C ILE A 463 -17.16 -16.01 22.67
N SER A 464 -17.30 -16.45 23.93
CA SER A 464 -16.63 -17.68 24.39
C SER A 464 -17.02 -18.92 23.58
N ALA A 465 -18.29 -19.01 23.14
CA ALA A 465 -18.74 -20.11 22.31
C ALA A 465 -18.17 -20.05 20.88
N ARG A 466 -17.95 -18.85 20.32
CA ARG A 466 -17.32 -18.67 19.00
C ARG A 466 -15.85 -19.03 19.02
N ILE A 467 -15.10 -18.56 20.02
CA ILE A 467 -13.69 -18.92 20.19
C ILE A 467 -13.56 -20.44 20.30
N ALA A 468 -14.31 -21.08 21.21
CA ALA A 468 -14.24 -22.54 21.37
C ALA A 468 -14.62 -23.32 20.10
N ALA A 469 -15.56 -22.80 19.30
CA ALA A 469 -15.93 -23.42 18.02
C ALA A 469 -14.83 -23.25 16.97
N GLU A 470 -14.14 -22.11 16.94
CA GLU A 470 -12.98 -21.89 16.07
C GLU A 470 -11.82 -22.81 16.46
N ASP A 471 -11.49 -22.93 17.74
CA ASP A 471 -10.46 -23.85 18.23
C ASP A 471 -10.73 -25.30 17.77
N GLU A 472 -12.00 -25.73 17.82
CA GLU A 472 -12.40 -27.05 17.30
C GLU A 472 -12.19 -27.19 15.78
N ILE A 473 -12.43 -26.12 15.01
CA ILE A 473 -12.22 -26.08 13.56
C ILE A 473 -10.72 -26.09 13.22
N GLU A 474 -9.92 -25.29 13.92
CA GLU A 474 -8.47 -25.19 13.79
C GLU A 474 -7.82 -26.54 14.09
N ALA A 475 -8.18 -27.15 15.23
CA ALA A 475 -7.72 -28.48 15.60
C ALA A 475 -8.11 -29.56 14.57
N ALA A 476 -9.32 -29.49 14.01
CA ALA A 476 -9.77 -30.41 12.96
C ALA A 476 -8.99 -30.25 11.65
N LYS A 477 -8.48 -29.04 11.36
CA LYS A 477 -7.63 -28.74 10.20
C LYS A 477 -6.13 -28.94 10.48
N GLY A 478 -5.75 -29.17 11.74
CA GLY A 478 -4.37 -29.31 12.17
C GLY A 478 -3.62 -27.98 12.25
N PHE A 479 -4.34 -26.89 12.44
CA PHE A 479 -3.78 -25.55 12.67
C PHE A 479 -3.46 -25.33 14.16
N SER A 480 -2.63 -24.32 14.45
CA SER A 480 -2.46 -23.79 15.81
C SER A 480 -3.74 -23.12 16.29
N ASP A 481 -3.94 -23.12 17.61
CA ASP A 481 -4.98 -22.32 18.25
C ASP A 481 -4.57 -20.84 18.13
N GLU A 482 -5.40 -20.02 17.48
CA GLU A 482 -5.16 -18.58 17.29
C GLU A 482 -6.17 -17.74 18.10
N PRO A 483 -5.85 -16.52 18.57
CA PRO A 483 -6.80 -15.70 19.32
C PRO A 483 -8.00 -15.28 18.46
N GLY A 484 -9.21 -15.30 19.03
CA GLY A 484 -10.42 -14.82 18.35
C GLY A 484 -11.15 -15.89 17.54
N TRP A 485 -11.86 -15.48 16.48
CA TRP A 485 -12.53 -16.39 15.54
C TRP A 485 -12.50 -15.85 14.12
N THR A 486 -12.67 -16.73 13.12
CA THR A 486 -12.82 -16.30 11.72
C THR A 486 -14.16 -15.56 11.57
N CYS A 487 -14.15 -14.31 11.10
CA CYS A 487 -15.37 -13.52 10.94
C CYS A 487 -15.34 -12.68 9.67
N PHE A 488 -16.12 -13.11 8.67
CA PHE A 488 -16.21 -12.46 7.37
C PHE A 488 -17.56 -11.73 7.24
N GLY A 489 -17.57 -10.57 6.60
CA GLY A 489 -18.75 -9.73 6.35
C GLY A 489 -19.09 -8.81 7.52
N LEU A 490 -19.11 -9.37 8.73
CA LEU A 490 -19.46 -8.69 9.99
C LEU A 490 -18.78 -9.43 11.17
N SER A 491 -18.98 -8.94 12.40
CA SER A 491 -18.50 -9.63 13.63
C SER A 491 -19.01 -11.08 13.81
N GLY A 492 -20.08 -11.48 13.11
CA GLY A 492 -20.78 -12.74 13.26
C GLY A 492 -21.68 -12.82 14.50
N LEU A 493 -21.57 -11.88 15.45
CA LEU A 493 -22.37 -11.88 16.68
C LEU A 493 -23.84 -11.54 16.41
N GLN A 494 -24.75 -12.27 17.07
CA GLN A 494 -26.20 -12.11 16.94
C GLN A 494 -26.83 -11.41 18.16
N THR A 495 -26.05 -11.20 19.22
CA THR A 495 -26.48 -10.45 20.40
C THR A 495 -26.92 -9.03 20.01
N ARG A 496 -28.12 -8.64 20.46
CA ARG A 496 -28.65 -7.29 20.20
C ARG A 496 -27.75 -6.23 20.83
N GLY A 497 -27.48 -5.16 20.08
CA GLY A 497 -26.69 -4.02 20.54
C GLY A 497 -25.22 -4.10 20.15
N VAL A 498 -24.84 -5.08 19.33
CA VAL A 498 -23.60 -5.05 18.56
C VAL A 498 -23.79 -4.11 17.38
N TYR A 499 -22.90 -3.14 17.23
CA TYR A 499 -22.85 -2.23 16.07
C TYR A 499 -21.42 -1.76 15.83
N SER A 500 -21.10 -1.44 14.57
CA SER A 500 -19.81 -0.87 14.20
C SER A 500 -19.70 0.55 14.76
N ILE A 501 -18.58 0.84 15.40
CA ILE A 501 -18.26 2.16 15.96
C ILE A 501 -17.14 2.85 15.19
N GLN A 502 -16.34 2.09 14.43
CA GLN A 502 -15.23 2.60 13.64
C GLN A 502 -14.91 1.61 12.50
N GLY A 503 -14.47 2.14 11.36
CA GLY A 503 -13.66 1.41 10.38
C GLY A 503 -12.27 2.05 10.31
N TRP A 504 -11.27 1.27 9.90
CA TRP A 504 -9.91 1.74 9.61
C TRP A 504 -9.39 1.05 8.35
N ALA A 505 -8.74 1.82 7.49
CA ALA A 505 -7.93 1.35 6.37
C ALA A 505 -6.65 2.20 6.34
N PRO A 506 -5.57 1.76 5.66
CA PRO A 506 -4.40 2.59 5.43
C PRO A 506 -4.78 4.00 4.99
N GLY A 507 -4.12 5.01 5.57
CA GLY A 507 -4.41 6.42 5.32
C GLY A 507 -5.57 7.02 6.13
N GLN A 508 -6.41 6.22 6.82
CA GLN A 508 -7.46 6.78 7.68
C GLN A 508 -6.92 7.49 8.93
N SER A 509 -7.46 8.68 9.18
CA SER A 509 -7.18 9.45 10.39
C SER A 509 -7.97 8.94 11.59
N PRO A 510 -7.48 9.18 12.82
CA PRO A 510 -8.27 9.01 14.03
C PRO A 510 -9.62 9.73 13.94
N THR A 511 -10.63 9.19 14.60
CA THR A 511 -11.94 9.84 14.71
C THR A 511 -11.98 10.65 16.00
N ILE A 512 -12.30 11.94 15.88
CA ILE A 512 -12.48 12.86 16.99
C ILE A 512 -13.92 13.34 16.94
N TYR A 513 -14.69 13.09 18.00
CA TYR A 513 -16.06 13.55 18.08
C TYR A 513 -16.13 15.03 18.47
N PRO A 514 -17.15 15.78 18.03
CA PRO A 514 -17.33 17.18 18.40
C PRO A 514 -17.48 17.37 19.91
N ASP A 515 -17.08 18.53 20.43
CA ASP A 515 -17.25 18.89 21.84
C ASP A 515 -18.66 18.60 22.36
N GLY A 516 -18.76 17.84 23.45
CA GLY A 516 -20.02 17.43 24.08
C GLY A 516 -20.70 16.23 23.41
N TYR A 517 -20.05 15.58 22.45
CA TYR A 517 -20.50 14.35 21.81
C TYR A 517 -19.47 13.22 21.97
N GLY A 518 -19.94 11.98 21.91
CA GLY A 518 -19.08 10.81 21.98
C GLY A 518 -19.88 9.50 21.90
N ILE A 519 -19.20 8.38 22.07
CA ILE A 519 -19.81 7.06 22.23
C ILE A 519 -19.71 6.66 23.70
N TYR A 520 -20.77 6.04 24.23
CA TYR A 520 -20.76 5.55 25.61
C TYR A 520 -20.60 4.04 25.64
N LEU A 521 -19.52 3.59 26.28
CA LEU A 521 -19.25 2.20 26.59
C LEU A 521 -19.83 1.91 27.98
N TRP A 522 -20.81 1.02 28.03
CA TRP A 522 -21.44 0.60 29.29
C TRP A 522 -20.49 -0.29 30.08
N PRO A 523 -20.66 -0.39 31.42
CA PRO A 523 -19.86 -1.30 32.23
C PRO A 523 -19.85 -2.74 31.71
N GLY A 524 -18.65 -3.26 31.45
CA GLY A 524 -18.42 -4.61 30.91
C GLY A 524 -18.66 -4.76 29.41
N ASP A 525 -18.91 -3.66 28.68
CA ASP A 525 -18.81 -3.68 27.23
C ASP A 525 -17.40 -4.05 26.80
N MET A 526 -17.33 -4.75 25.67
CA MET A 526 -16.08 -5.13 25.01
C MET A 526 -16.04 -4.48 23.64
N ILE A 527 -14.83 -4.38 23.10
CA ILE A 527 -14.61 -4.05 21.71
C ILE A 527 -14.26 -5.35 20.99
N VAL A 528 -14.93 -5.63 19.86
CA VAL A 528 -14.51 -6.70 18.95
C VAL A 528 -13.99 -6.05 17.69
N ASN A 529 -12.74 -6.32 17.37
CA ASN A 529 -12.07 -5.79 16.22
C ASN A 529 -11.92 -6.88 15.16
N GLN A 530 -12.64 -6.74 14.04
CA GLN A 530 -12.44 -7.58 12.87
C GLN A 530 -11.27 -7.01 12.09
N ILE A 531 -10.17 -7.75 11.96
CA ILE A 531 -9.00 -7.37 11.17
C ILE A 531 -8.93 -8.27 9.94
N HIS A 532 -8.81 -7.66 8.76
CA HIS A 532 -8.46 -8.35 7.53
C HIS A 532 -6.94 -8.30 7.35
N TYR A 533 -6.32 -9.46 7.35
CA TYR A 533 -4.91 -9.65 7.06
C TYR A 533 -4.71 -10.09 5.61
N HIS A 534 -3.79 -9.42 4.90
CA HIS A 534 -3.32 -9.83 3.58
C HIS A 534 -1.83 -10.21 3.65
N TYR A 535 -1.51 -11.44 3.27
CA TYR A 535 -0.15 -11.98 3.35
C TYR A 535 0.43 -12.25 1.96
N ASP A 536 1.57 -11.64 1.65
CA ASP A 536 2.33 -11.95 0.42
C ASP A 536 3.46 -12.96 0.65
N HIS A 537 4.10 -12.99 1.83
CA HIS A 537 5.14 -13.98 2.15
C HIS A 537 5.17 -14.40 3.62
N ASP A 538 5.24 -13.45 4.55
CA ASP A 538 5.37 -13.72 5.99
C ASP A 538 4.05 -13.52 6.74
N THR A 539 3.88 -14.22 7.87
CA THR A 539 2.78 -14.00 8.82
C THR A 539 3.32 -13.50 10.17
N PRO A 540 3.74 -12.22 10.26
CA PRO A 540 4.26 -11.66 11.51
C PRO A 540 3.18 -11.69 12.60
N ALA A 541 3.63 -11.82 13.86
CA ALA A 541 2.71 -11.76 15.00
C ALA A 541 2.18 -10.34 15.15
N ASP A 542 0.86 -10.17 15.15
CA ASP A 542 0.20 -8.87 15.22
C ASP A 542 -0.49 -8.66 16.57
N GLY A 543 -0.21 -7.50 17.17
CA GLY A 543 -0.80 -7.03 18.42
C GLY A 543 -1.51 -5.69 18.28
N SER A 544 -2.17 -5.44 17.15
CA SER A 544 -2.79 -4.15 16.82
C SER A 544 -3.64 -3.57 17.96
N TRP A 545 -3.60 -2.24 18.12
CA TRP A 545 -4.09 -1.54 19.30
C TRP A 545 -5.38 -0.76 19.04
N ILE A 546 -6.24 -0.70 20.05
CA ILE A 546 -7.32 0.27 20.14
C ILE A 546 -6.92 1.39 21.11
N ILE A 547 -7.00 2.63 20.65
CA ILE A 547 -6.68 3.81 21.44
C ILE A 547 -7.95 4.62 21.61
N LEU A 548 -8.29 4.96 22.86
CA LEU A 548 -9.48 5.73 23.20
C LEU A 548 -9.08 7.01 23.94
N ASP A 549 -9.61 8.14 23.47
CA ASP A 549 -9.68 9.41 24.19
C ASP A 549 -10.98 9.43 25.00
N THR A 550 -10.86 9.58 26.32
CA THR A 550 -11.98 9.47 27.25
C THR A 550 -12.40 10.82 27.81
N ALA A 551 -13.69 10.98 28.07
CA ALA A 551 -14.18 12.21 28.65
C ALA A 551 -13.78 12.35 30.13
N ALA A 552 -13.27 13.51 30.50
CA ALA A 552 -12.99 13.84 31.90
C ALA A 552 -14.31 14.01 32.69
N ASP A 553 -14.27 13.77 34.01
CA ASP A 553 -15.41 13.91 34.93
C ASP A 553 -16.19 15.23 34.75
N ALA A 554 -15.49 16.33 34.48
CA ALA A 554 -16.08 17.65 34.30
C ALA A 554 -16.91 17.74 33.01
N GLU A 555 -16.49 17.06 31.94
CA GLU A 555 -17.19 17.01 30.66
C GLU A 555 -18.42 16.10 30.77
N VAL A 556 -18.25 14.92 31.41
CA VAL A 556 -19.36 14.03 31.73
C VAL A 556 -20.41 14.77 32.58
N ALA A 557 -19.98 15.54 33.58
CA ALA A 557 -20.86 16.35 34.41
C ALA A 557 -21.53 17.52 33.65
N ALA A 558 -20.90 18.04 32.60
CA ALA A 558 -21.49 19.03 31.70
C ALA A 558 -22.56 18.43 30.77
N GLY A 559 -22.53 17.11 30.59
CA GLY A 559 -23.45 16.34 29.77
C GLY A 559 -22.85 16.07 28.39
N ILE A 560 -22.78 14.78 28.04
CA ILE A 560 -22.31 14.30 26.74
C ILE A 560 -23.46 13.60 26.04
N THR A 561 -23.59 13.85 24.74
CA THR A 561 -24.62 13.28 23.89
C THR A 561 -24.02 12.17 23.03
N HIS A 562 -24.73 11.04 22.93
CA HIS A 562 -24.29 9.94 22.09
C HIS A 562 -24.37 10.36 20.60
N ILE A 563 -23.26 10.30 19.87
CA ILE A 563 -23.27 10.49 18.41
C ILE A 563 -23.91 9.27 17.73
N THR A 564 -24.67 9.45 16.67
CA THR A 564 -25.28 8.32 15.96
C THR A 564 -24.70 8.20 14.57
N GLY A 565 -24.56 6.98 14.08
CA GLY A 565 -24.02 6.70 12.76
C GLY A 565 -24.54 5.39 12.22
N ASP A 566 -24.74 5.36 10.92
CA ASP A 566 -25.31 4.23 10.21
C ASP A 566 -24.49 3.89 8.97
N SER A 567 -24.31 2.59 8.75
CA SER A 567 -23.72 2.05 7.53
C SER A 567 -24.79 1.67 6.52
N TYR A 568 -24.54 2.02 5.26
CA TYR A 568 -25.36 1.73 4.09
C TYR A 568 -24.56 0.80 3.19
N LEU A 569 -25.13 -0.38 2.93
CA LEU A 569 -24.56 -1.37 2.04
C LEU A 569 -25.45 -1.44 0.81
N THR A 570 -24.87 -1.29 -0.37
CA THR A 570 -25.59 -1.33 -1.65
C THR A 570 -24.94 -2.33 -2.60
N PRO A 571 -25.66 -2.82 -3.63
CA PRO A 571 -25.15 -3.82 -4.54
C PRO A 571 -23.84 -3.42 -5.21
N ALA A 572 -22.92 -4.39 -5.31
CA ALA A 572 -21.80 -4.35 -6.22
C ALA A 572 -21.92 -5.60 -7.11
N GLU A 573 -22.15 -5.38 -8.40
CA GLU A 573 -22.36 -6.42 -9.40
C GLU A 573 -21.67 -5.95 -10.68
N VAL A 574 -20.58 -6.61 -11.08
CA VAL A 574 -19.80 -6.24 -12.26
C VAL A 574 -19.51 -7.51 -13.07
N PRO A 575 -20.21 -7.74 -14.19
CA PRO A 575 -19.95 -8.89 -15.05
C PRO A 575 -18.57 -8.83 -15.70
N CYS A 576 -18.12 -9.96 -16.25
CA CYS A 576 -16.94 -9.98 -17.13
C CYS A 576 -17.22 -9.21 -18.42
N THR A 577 -16.19 -8.58 -18.98
CA THR A 577 -16.24 -8.07 -20.36
C THR A 577 -16.45 -9.22 -21.35
N PRO A 578 -16.93 -8.94 -22.59
CA PRO A 578 -17.07 -9.97 -23.61
C PRO A 578 -15.77 -10.73 -23.95
N GLU A 579 -14.62 -10.06 -23.85
CA GLU A 579 -13.30 -10.67 -24.07
C GLU A 579 -12.94 -11.63 -22.95
N GLU A 580 -13.08 -11.19 -21.70
CA GLU A 580 -12.89 -12.02 -20.51
C GLU A 580 -13.80 -13.25 -20.49
N ALA A 581 -15.08 -13.06 -20.83
CA ALA A 581 -16.05 -14.14 -20.92
C ALA A 581 -15.68 -15.14 -22.01
N ALA A 582 -15.13 -14.69 -23.14
CA ALA A 582 -14.62 -15.57 -24.20
C ALA A 582 -13.39 -16.37 -23.75
N ILE A 583 -12.46 -15.74 -23.05
CA ILE A 583 -11.28 -16.41 -22.45
C ILE A 583 -11.73 -17.48 -21.46
N ALA A 584 -12.63 -17.15 -20.53
CA ALA A 584 -13.12 -18.08 -19.53
C ALA A 584 -13.91 -19.25 -20.18
N ALA A 585 -14.68 -18.97 -21.24
CA ALA A 585 -15.37 -20.02 -22.00
C ALA A 585 -14.39 -20.95 -22.74
N GLU A 586 -13.32 -20.41 -23.32
CA GLU A 586 -12.26 -21.21 -23.96
C GLU A 586 -11.52 -22.08 -22.94
N ARG A 587 -11.15 -21.52 -21.78
CA ARG A 587 -10.54 -22.27 -20.67
C ARG A 587 -11.45 -23.40 -20.19
N ALA A 588 -12.75 -23.12 -20.02
CA ALA A 588 -13.74 -24.14 -19.65
C ALA A 588 -13.89 -25.25 -20.69
N ALA A 589 -13.64 -24.96 -21.97
CA ALA A 589 -13.70 -25.96 -23.04
C ALA A 589 -12.41 -26.79 -23.17
N THR A 590 -11.28 -26.29 -22.68
CA THR A 590 -9.94 -26.85 -22.96
C THR A 590 -9.24 -27.43 -21.73
N ILE A 591 -9.56 -26.95 -20.53
CA ILE A 591 -8.94 -27.35 -19.27
C ILE A 591 -9.94 -28.21 -18.48
N ASP A 592 -9.61 -29.48 -18.27
CA ASP A 592 -10.45 -30.38 -17.49
C ASP A 592 -10.55 -29.91 -16.02
N GLY A 593 -11.78 -29.84 -15.50
CA GLY A 593 -12.06 -29.37 -14.14
C GLY A 593 -12.03 -27.85 -13.96
N TYR A 594 -11.82 -27.05 -15.01
CA TYR A 594 -11.88 -25.59 -14.90
C TYR A 594 -13.31 -25.10 -14.62
N VAL A 595 -13.44 -24.19 -13.65
CA VAL A 595 -14.71 -23.55 -13.27
C VAL A 595 -14.72 -22.14 -13.87
N ASN A 596 -15.69 -21.86 -14.76
CA ASN A 596 -15.84 -20.54 -15.37
C ASN A 596 -16.35 -19.53 -14.33
N LEU A 597 -15.46 -18.69 -13.80
CA LEU A 597 -15.80 -17.68 -12.79
C LEU A 597 -16.44 -16.42 -13.39
N CYS A 598 -16.55 -16.26 -14.71
CA CYS A 598 -17.40 -15.24 -15.30
C CYS A 598 -18.90 -15.53 -15.13
N LEU A 599 -19.26 -16.72 -14.65
CA LEU A 599 -20.62 -17.02 -14.24
C LEU A 599 -20.81 -16.66 -12.76
N ARG A 600 -21.69 -15.69 -12.47
CA ARG A 600 -22.02 -15.24 -11.11
C ARG A 600 -22.31 -16.39 -10.14
N SER A 601 -23.04 -17.42 -10.57
CA SER A 601 -23.36 -18.59 -9.72
C SER A 601 -22.11 -19.33 -9.24
N ASN A 602 -21.08 -19.42 -10.08
CA ASN A 602 -19.84 -20.09 -9.73
C ASN A 602 -19.02 -19.27 -8.72
N VAL A 603 -19.02 -17.94 -8.85
CA VAL A 603 -18.41 -17.03 -7.87
C VAL A 603 -19.11 -17.15 -6.51
N LEU A 604 -20.45 -17.17 -6.48
CA LEU A 604 -21.19 -17.36 -5.22
C LEU A 604 -20.93 -18.73 -4.58
N ASP A 605 -20.77 -19.79 -5.38
CA ASP A 605 -20.43 -21.11 -4.86
C ASP A 605 -18.97 -21.18 -4.38
N GLU A 606 -18.04 -20.42 -4.97
CA GLU A 606 -16.66 -20.26 -4.50
C GLU A 606 -16.61 -19.49 -3.17
N ILE A 607 -17.33 -18.37 -3.09
CA ILE A 607 -17.48 -17.56 -1.87
C ILE A 607 -18.04 -18.43 -0.74
N ALA A 608 -19.06 -19.25 -1.02
CA ALA A 608 -19.64 -20.16 -0.04
C ALA A 608 -18.64 -21.20 0.51
N GLN A 609 -17.68 -21.62 -0.32
CA GLN A 609 -16.63 -22.57 0.06
C GLN A 609 -15.51 -21.89 0.87
N LYS A 610 -15.18 -20.64 0.53
CA LYS A 610 -14.13 -19.87 1.19
C LYS A 610 -14.58 -19.31 2.55
N TYR A 611 -15.75 -18.68 2.59
CA TYR A 611 -16.20 -17.82 3.69
C TYR A 611 -17.51 -18.28 4.33
N ASP A 612 -17.88 -19.54 4.12
CA ASP A 612 -19.12 -20.17 4.57
C ASP A 612 -20.41 -19.83 3.79
N ALA A 613 -21.46 -20.59 4.06
CA ALA A 613 -22.73 -20.49 3.35
C ALA A 613 -23.51 -19.19 3.59
N PHE A 614 -23.16 -18.37 4.59
CA PHE A 614 -23.77 -17.07 4.82
C PHE A 614 -23.28 -16.03 3.81
N ALA A 615 -21.98 -16.01 3.51
CA ALA A 615 -21.37 -15.03 2.61
C ALA A 615 -22.02 -15.00 1.21
N ARG A 616 -22.38 -16.16 0.66
CA ARG A 616 -23.08 -16.26 -0.65
C ARG A 616 -24.46 -15.59 -0.69
N PHE A 617 -25.08 -15.29 0.45
CA PHE A 617 -26.41 -14.67 0.49
C PHE A 617 -26.35 -13.14 0.46
N ILE A 618 -25.20 -12.54 0.74
CA ILE A 618 -25.10 -11.08 0.88
C ILE A 618 -25.41 -10.37 -0.45
N PRO A 619 -24.82 -10.74 -1.61
CA PRO A 619 -25.13 -10.07 -2.88
C PRO A 619 -26.62 -10.07 -3.24
N ASP A 620 -27.28 -11.22 -3.12
CA ASP A 620 -28.71 -11.35 -3.40
C ASP A 620 -29.59 -10.54 -2.43
N ALA A 621 -29.18 -10.44 -1.16
CA ALA A 621 -29.89 -9.66 -0.15
C ALA A 621 -29.78 -8.15 -0.42
N LEU A 622 -28.61 -7.67 -0.85
CA LEU A 622 -28.40 -6.26 -1.21
C LEU A 622 -29.20 -5.87 -2.45
N LEU A 623 -29.21 -6.71 -3.49
CA LEU A 623 -30.05 -6.52 -4.68
C LEU A 623 -31.53 -6.36 -4.30
N ALA A 624 -32.03 -7.27 -3.47
CA ALA A 624 -33.40 -7.22 -2.99
C ALA A 624 -33.68 -5.97 -2.13
N GLY A 625 -32.72 -5.56 -1.29
CA GLY A 625 -32.80 -4.35 -0.45
C GLY A 625 -32.91 -3.07 -1.26
N CYS A 626 -32.31 -3.05 -2.45
CA CYS A 626 -32.34 -1.93 -3.40
C CYS A 626 -33.43 -2.06 -4.47
N ASN A 627 -34.33 -3.04 -4.34
CA ASN A 627 -35.39 -3.35 -5.32
C ASN A 627 -34.83 -3.56 -6.75
N GLY A 628 -33.62 -4.13 -6.85
CA GLY A 628 -32.94 -4.47 -8.10
C GLY A 628 -32.84 -5.98 -8.33
N THR A 629 -32.33 -6.32 -9.51
CA THR A 629 -32.07 -7.68 -10.00
C THR A 629 -30.71 -7.72 -10.69
N VAL A 630 -30.15 -8.90 -10.91
CA VAL A 630 -28.84 -9.04 -11.60
C VAL A 630 -28.88 -8.42 -13.00
N ASP A 631 -29.99 -8.58 -13.72
CA ASP A 631 -30.21 -8.02 -15.06
C ASP A 631 -30.03 -6.49 -15.11
N ASP A 632 -30.19 -5.77 -13.99
CA ASP A 632 -29.98 -4.32 -13.92
C ASP A 632 -28.49 -3.92 -13.99
N TYR A 633 -27.58 -4.89 -13.84
CA TYR A 633 -26.11 -4.70 -13.78
C TYR A 633 -25.36 -5.49 -14.87
N ASP A 634 -26.07 -6.15 -15.77
CA ASP A 634 -25.48 -7.03 -16.80
C ASP A 634 -24.82 -6.26 -17.98
N ASP A 635 -25.04 -4.95 -18.08
CA ASP A 635 -24.50 -4.09 -19.15
C ASP A 635 -23.33 -3.23 -18.65
N LEU A 636 -22.11 -3.50 -19.15
CA LEU A 636 -20.94 -2.64 -18.95
C LEU A 636 -20.87 -1.53 -20.00
N ASP A 637 -20.41 -0.34 -19.60
CA ASP A 637 -19.90 0.68 -20.54
C ASP A 637 -18.41 0.42 -20.80
N GLY A 638 -18.12 -0.41 -21.79
CA GLY A 638 -16.76 -0.90 -22.04
C GLY A 638 -16.30 -1.84 -20.92
N SER A 639 -15.43 -1.34 -20.04
CA SER A 639 -14.96 -2.04 -18.83
C SER A 639 -15.62 -1.52 -17.54
N ILE A 640 -16.50 -0.52 -17.64
CA ILE A 640 -17.06 0.17 -16.49
C ILE A 640 -18.39 -0.47 -16.07
N GLY A 641 -18.45 -0.95 -14.83
CA GLY A 641 -19.68 -1.32 -14.13
C GLY A 641 -20.23 -0.16 -13.30
N TYR A 642 -21.54 -0.15 -13.08
CA TYR A 642 -22.24 0.91 -12.36
C TYR A 642 -23.34 0.34 -11.47
N SER A 643 -23.47 0.89 -10.27
CA SER A 643 -24.57 0.60 -9.33
C SER A 643 -25.14 1.87 -8.76
N SER A 644 -26.46 1.87 -8.52
CA SER A 644 -27.17 2.94 -7.83
C SER A 644 -28.26 2.36 -6.96
N CYS A 645 -28.36 2.86 -5.73
CA CYS A 645 -29.41 2.46 -4.81
C CYS A 645 -29.88 3.61 -3.92
N ASP A 646 -31.20 3.75 -3.80
CA ASP A 646 -31.86 4.75 -2.97
C ASP A 646 -32.29 4.09 -1.65
N LEU A 647 -31.71 4.51 -0.53
CA LEU A 647 -32.07 4.02 0.80
C LEU A 647 -32.55 5.16 1.70
N PRO A 648 -33.51 4.90 2.62
CA PRO A 648 -33.94 5.90 3.58
C PRO A 648 -32.86 6.12 4.65
N ALA A 649 -32.59 7.38 4.96
CA ALA A 649 -31.81 7.79 6.10
C ALA A 649 -32.40 7.21 7.40
N ARG A 650 -31.54 6.69 8.25
CA ARG A 650 -31.94 5.99 9.48
C ARG A 650 -31.91 6.88 10.72
N ASP A 651 -31.19 7.99 10.66
CA ASP A 651 -31.07 8.93 11.76
C ASP A 651 -31.59 10.32 11.42
N THR A 652 -31.91 11.07 12.48
CA THR A 652 -32.33 12.46 12.43
C THR A 652 -31.26 13.29 13.13
N GLY A 653 -30.64 14.22 12.43
CA GLY A 653 -29.68 15.17 13.01
C GLY A 653 -29.00 16.06 11.97
N THR A 654 -27.91 16.69 12.40
CA THR A 654 -26.97 17.37 11.49
C THR A 654 -25.88 16.39 11.10
N ILE A 655 -25.64 16.21 9.79
CA ILE A 655 -24.55 15.35 9.30
C ILE A 655 -23.22 15.85 9.88
N HIS A 656 -22.49 14.94 10.52
CA HIS A 656 -21.15 15.19 11.03
C HIS A 656 -20.10 14.65 10.08
N THR A 657 -20.18 13.37 9.69
CA THR A 657 -19.27 12.80 8.67
C THR A 657 -20.03 11.98 7.63
N VAL A 658 -19.47 11.94 6.43
CA VAL A 658 -19.84 11.01 5.36
C VAL A 658 -18.62 10.26 4.87
N LEU A 659 -18.80 9.01 4.46
CA LEU A 659 -17.75 8.17 3.88
C LEU A 659 -18.33 7.32 2.75
N GLY A 660 -17.56 7.19 1.67
CA GLY A 660 -17.75 6.20 0.62
C GLY A 660 -16.60 5.19 0.65
N HIS A 661 -16.89 3.93 0.31
CA HIS A 661 -15.92 2.84 0.32
C HIS A 661 -16.19 1.87 -0.84
N MET A 662 -15.12 1.56 -1.57
CA MET A 662 -15.03 0.55 -2.63
C MET A 662 -13.64 -0.11 -2.57
N HIS A 663 -13.47 -1.24 -3.24
CA HIS A 663 -12.18 -1.92 -3.32
C HIS A 663 -11.35 -1.44 -4.54
N GLU A 664 -10.47 -2.31 -5.02
CA GLU A 664 -9.43 -2.02 -5.98
C GLU A 664 -9.91 -1.77 -7.42
N PHE A 665 -11.14 -2.15 -7.76
CA PHE A 665 -11.78 -1.83 -9.04
C PHE A 665 -12.58 -0.53 -8.97
N GLY A 666 -12.77 0.07 -7.80
CA GLY A 666 -13.47 1.34 -7.65
C GLY A 666 -12.88 2.42 -8.56
N ALA A 667 -13.75 3.12 -9.29
CA ALA A 667 -13.39 4.16 -10.26
C ALA A 667 -13.93 5.54 -9.87
N ALA A 668 -15.18 5.59 -9.40
CA ALA A 668 -15.81 6.82 -8.91
C ALA A 668 -16.91 6.48 -7.90
N TYR A 669 -17.29 7.45 -7.07
CA TYR A 669 -18.33 7.31 -6.05
C TYR A 669 -19.15 8.59 -5.90
N ARG A 670 -20.45 8.47 -5.64
CA ARG A 670 -21.32 9.60 -5.31
C ARG A 670 -22.38 9.26 -4.28
N MET A 671 -22.62 10.20 -3.37
CA MET A 671 -23.69 10.18 -2.37
C MET A 671 -24.57 11.42 -2.53
N THR A 672 -25.87 11.24 -2.75
CA THR A 672 -26.81 12.34 -3.02
C THR A 672 -28.03 12.26 -2.09
N LEU A 673 -28.28 13.32 -1.34
CA LEU A 673 -29.48 13.50 -0.52
C LEU A 673 -30.62 14.10 -1.38
N HIS A 674 -31.83 13.58 -1.20
CA HIS A 674 -33.03 13.97 -1.95
C HIS A 674 -32.88 13.92 -3.49
N PRO A 675 -32.37 12.80 -4.04
CA PRO A 675 -32.13 12.66 -5.48
C PRO A 675 -33.40 12.88 -6.30
N ASP A 676 -33.27 13.47 -7.48
CA ASP A 676 -34.35 13.75 -8.43
C ASP A 676 -35.45 14.70 -7.90
N THR A 677 -35.12 15.50 -6.88
CA THR A 677 -36.02 16.52 -6.32
C THR A 677 -35.44 17.92 -6.42
N PRO A 678 -36.25 18.99 -6.26
CA PRO A 678 -35.73 20.35 -6.16
C PRO A 678 -34.83 20.62 -4.95
N GLU A 679 -34.80 19.70 -3.97
CA GLU A 679 -33.98 19.76 -2.75
C GLU A 679 -32.73 18.88 -2.86
N GLU A 680 -32.45 18.33 -4.05
CA GLU A 680 -31.28 17.50 -4.33
C GLU A 680 -29.98 18.16 -3.90
N ARG A 681 -29.15 17.38 -3.23
CA ARG A 681 -27.86 17.81 -2.71
C ARG A 681 -26.85 16.69 -2.73
N ILE A 682 -25.72 16.90 -3.39
CA ILE A 682 -24.57 16.00 -3.31
C ILE A 682 -23.93 16.17 -1.92
N LEU A 683 -23.76 15.05 -1.23
CA LEU A 683 -23.10 14.96 0.08
C LEU A 683 -21.62 14.59 -0.06
N LEU A 684 -21.28 13.79 -1.08
CA LEU A 684 -19.92 13.38 -1.40
C LEU A 684 -19.87 13.00 -2.89
N ASP A 685 -18.89 13.51 -3.62
CA ASP A 685 -18.60 13.15 -5.00
C ASP A 685 -17.09 12.94 -5.14
N ILE A 686 -16.70 11.71 -5.47
CA ILE A 686 -15.31 11.30 -5.71
C ILE A 686 -15.22 10.87 -7.18
N PRO A 687 -14.72 11.74 -8.07
CA PRO A 687 -14.69 11.48 -9.51
C PRO A 687 -13.56 10.52 -9.92
N VAL A 688 -12.54 10.39 -9.07
CA VAL A 688 -11.43 9.44 -9.22
C VAL A 688 -11.22 8.79 -7.86
N TRP A 689 -11.66 7.54 -7.74
CA TRP A 689 -11.48 6.75 -6.53
C TRP A 689 -10.03 6.33 -6.37
N ASP A 690 -9.55 6.36 -5.12
CA ASP A 690 -8.25 5.81 -4.75
C ASP A 690 -8.44 4.89 -3.54
N PHE A 691 -8.07 3.62 -3.71
CA PHE A 691 -8.20 2.60 -2.69
C PHE A 691 -7.33 2.88 -1.46
N GLU A 692 -6.22 3.59 -1.61
CA GLU A 692 -5.30 3.91 -0.51
C GLU A 692 -5.79 5.08 0.35
N TRP A 693 -6.82 5.82 -0.11
CA TRP A 693 -7.26 7.08 0.53
C TRP A 693 -8.75 7.09 0.84
N GLN A 694 -9.14 6.35 1.87
CA GLN A 694 -10.54 6.15 2.22
C GLN A 694 -10.95 7.00 3.42
N LEU A 695 -11.19 8.30 3.24
CA LEU A 695 -11.36 9.23 4.37
C LEU A 695 -12.81 9.40 4.83
N ASN A 696 -12.98 9.83 6.08
CA ASN A 696 -14.23 10.41 6.57
C ASN A 696 -14.22 11.92 6.29
N TYR A 697 -15.29 12.44 5.70
CA TYR A 697 -15.39 13.85 5.32
C TYR A 697 -16.41 14.58 6.20
N GLU A 698 -15.97 15.61 6.94
CA GLU A 698 -16.83 16.44 7.79
C GLU A 698 -17.24 17.73 7.08
N PRO A 699 -18.54 17.95 6.75
CA PRO A 699 -18.97 19.19 6.09
C PRO A 699 -18.77 20.43 6.98
N VAL A 700 -18.19 21.50 6.44
CA VAL A 700 -18.08 22.80 7.12
C VAL A 700 -19.46 23.39 7.41
N GLU A 701 -20.37 23.21 6.46
CA GLU A 701 -21.74 23.68 6.58
C GLU A 701 -22.64 22.66 7.28
N LYS A 702 -23.64 23.16 8.01
CA LYS A 702 -24.58 22.30 8.73
C LYS A 702 -25.63 21.75 7.78
N ILE A 703 -25.49 20.48 7.42
CA ILE A 703 -26.44 19.76 6.57
C ILE A 703 -27.40 18.96 7.45
N ARG A 704 -28.70 19.23 7.34
CA ARG A 704 -29.73 18.53 8.14
C ARG A 704 -30.24 17.31 7.36
N ILE A 705 -30.39 16.18 8.05
CA ILE A 705 -30.97 14.94 7.51
C ILE A 705 -32.01 14.39 8.47
N GLU A 706 -33.20 14.06 7.97
CA GLU A 706 -34.28 13.45 8.73
C GLU A 706 -34.40 11.96 8.46
N ARG A 707 -34.77 11.19 9.48
CA ARG A 707 -35.11 9.78 9.31
C ARG A 707 -36.19 9.63 8.24
N GLY A 708 -35.89 8.86 7.21
CA GLY A 708 -36.77 8.62 6.06
C GLY A 708 -36.47 9.48 4.83
N ASP A 709 -35.59 10.48 4.94
CA ASP A 709 -35.06 11.17 3.76
C ASP A 709 -34.36 10.18 2.84
N ILE A 710 -34.47 10.37 1.52
CA ILE A 710 -33.88 9.44 0.56
C ILE A 710 -32.45 9.86 0.27
N VAL A 711 -31.52 8.91 0.40
CA VAL A 711 -30.12 9.06 0.00
C VAL A 711 -29.83 8.05 -1.11
N ARG A 712 -29.30 8.55 -2.24
CA ARG A 712 -28.79 7.76 -3.36
C ARG A 712 -27.31 7.51 -3.16
N PHE A 713 -26.90 6.26 -3.30
CA PHE A 713 -25.50 5.82 -3.30
C PHE A 713 -25.18 5.26 -4.69
N GLU A 714 -24.19 5.85 -5.35
CA GLU A 714 -23.74 5.49 -6.69
C GLU A 714 -22.27 5.09 -6.65
N CYS A 715 -21.95 3.95 -7.26
CA CYS A 715 -20.59 3.42 -7.36
C CYS A 715 -20.29 3.02 -8.81
N TRP A 716 -19.08 3.34 -9.26
CA TRP A 716 -18.55 2.93 -10.56
C TRP A 716 -17.29 2.09 -10.35
N TRP A 717 -17.16 1.03 -11.12
CA TRP A 717 -15.98 0.17 -11.10
C TRP A 717 -15.41 0.02 -12.50
N ASP A 718 -14.10 0.07 -12.65
CA ASP A 718 -13.43 -0.17 -13.93
C ASP A 718 -12.55 -1.43 -13.86
N ARG A 719 -12.95 -2.44 -14.63
CA ARG A 719 -12.25 -3.73 -14.69
C ARG A 719 -10.81 -3.64 -15.19
N THR A 720 -10.41 -2.54 -15.82
CA THR A 720 -9.04 -2.34 -16.30
C THR A 720 -8.08 -1.90 -15.20
N LEU A 721 -8.59 -1.47 -14.04
CA LEU A 721 -7.76 -0.99 -12.93
C LEU A 721 -6.96 -2.11 -12.27
N GLN A 722 -7.52 -3.33 -12.21
CA GLN A 722 -6.79 -4.53 -11.77
C GLN A 722 -6.57 -5.53 -12.89
N PHE A 723 -5.35 -6.07 -12.94
CA PHE A 723 -5.10 -7.25 -13.74
C PHE A 723 -5.61 -8.50 -13.02
N MET A 724 -6.55 -9.20 -13.65
CA MET A 724 -7.09 -10.46 -13.17
C MET A 724 -6.58 -11.62 -14.03
N PRO A 725 -5.61 -12.43 -13.53
CA PRO A 725 -5.12 -13.60 -14.26
C PRO A 725 -6.23 -14.61 -14.61
N GLU A 726 -7.23 -14.69 -13.73
CA GLU A 726 -8.44 -15.48 -13.88
C GLU A 726 -9.65 -14.54 -14.01
N PRO A 727 -10.24 -14.40 -15.20
CA PRO A 727 -11.42 -13.57 -15.38
C PRO A 727 -12.59 -14.07 -14.53
N ARG A 728 -13.18 -13.15 -13.76
CA ARG A 728 -14.31 -13.45 -12.88
C ARG A 728 -15.34 -12.34 -12.81
N TYR A 729 -16.58 -12.76 -12.57
CA TYR A 729 -17.67 -11.87 -12.18
C TYR A 729 -17.35 -11.31 -10.78
N ILE A 730 -17.55 -10.02 -10.57
CA ILE A 730 -17.28 -9.36 -9.29
C ILE A 730 -18.63 -9.09 -8.60
N THR A 731 -18.76 -9.55 -7.35
CA THR A 731 -19.95 -9.33 -6.51
C THR A 731 -19.56 -8.61 -5.23
N TRP A 732 -20.56 -8.10 -4.50
CA TRP A 732 -20.35 -7.57 -3.15
C TRP A 732 -19.71 -8.63 -2.24
N ASN A 733 -18.52 -8.35 -1.72
CA ASN A 733 -17.83 -9.20 -0.74
C ASN A 733 -16.60 -8.47 -0.17
N GLU A 734 -16.00 -8.97 0.91
CA GLU A 734 -14.82 -8.32 1.52
C GLU A 734 -13.47 -8.66 0.87
N GLY A 735 -13.40 -9.65 -0.01
CA GLY A 735 -12.14 -10.06 -0.64
C GLY A 735 -11.52 -8.96 -1.50
N THR A 736 -10.19 -8.90 -1.56
CA THR A 736 -9.43 -7.92 -2.39
C THR A 736 -9.75 -8.00 -3.89
N VAL A 737 -10.14 -9.19 -4.36
CA VAL A 737 -10.58 -9.46 -5.75
C VAL A 737 -12.10 -9.46 -5.93
N ASP A 738 -12.84 -9.10 -4.88
CA ASP A 738 -14.28 -8.81 -4.87
C ASP A 738 -14.47 -7.27 -4.70
N GLU A 739 -15.71 -6.77 -4.66
CA GLU A 739 -15.97 -5.32 -4.53
C GLU A 739 -16.95 -4.97 -3.44
N MET A 740 -17.02 -3.67 -3.11
CA MET A 740 -18.06 -3.10 -2.27
C MET A 740 -18.61 -1.80 -2.85
N CYS A 741 -19.86 -1.52 -2.50
CA CYS A 741 -20.42 -0.17 -2.49
C CYS A 741 -20.94 0.06 -1.07
N PHE A 742 -20.05 0.55 -0.21
CA PHE A 742 -20.34 0.80 1.20
C PHE A 742 -20.29 2.29 1.48
N SER A 743 -21.10 2.74 2.43
CA SER A 743 -21.10 4.12 2.87
C SER A 743 -21.45 4.24 4.34
N SER A 744 -21.00 5.30 5.00
CA SER A 744 -21.49 5.65 6.32
C SER A 744 -21.88 7.11 6.39
N ILE A 745 -22.87 7.40 7.23
CA ILE A 745 -23.28 8.76 7.59
C ILE A 745 -23.36 8.79 9.10
N SER A 746 -22.57 9.67 9.73
CA SER A 746 -22.73 10.01 11.15
C SER A 746 -23.47 11.33 11.29
N VAL A 747 -24.28 11.46 12.34
CA VAL A 747 -25.03 12.66 12.64
C VAL A 747 -24.85 13.08 14.11
N ILE A 748 -24.78 14.39 14.30
CA ILE A 748 -25.02 15.04 15.58
C ILE A 748 -26.54 15.07 15.77
N PRO A 749 -27.09 14.30 16.73
CA PRO A 749 -28.53 14.26 16.95
C PRO A 749 -29.04 15.58 17.52
N ASP A 750 -30.31 15.89 17.24
CA ASP A 750 -31.00 17.00 17.87
C ASP A 750 -31.16 16.72 19.39
N VAL A 751 -30.70 17.65 20.23
CA VAL A 751 -30.72 17.53 21.71
C VAL A 751 -32.06 17.91 22.32
#